data_AF-D3BNE0-F1
#
_entry.id   AF-D3BNE0-F1
#
_cell.length_a   1.000
_cell.length_b   1.000
_cell.length_c   1.000
_cell.angle_alpha   90.00
_cell.angle_beta   90.00
_cell.angle_gamma   90.00
#
_symmetry.space_group_name_H-M   'P 1'
#
loop_
_entity.id
_entity.type
_entity.pdbx_description
1 polymer ?
#
loop_
_entity_poly.entity_id
_entity_poly.type
_entity_poly.pdbx_seq_one_letter_code
_entity_poly.pdbx_strand_id
1 'polypeptide(L)'
;MNNQNIINSNINLDFKTSEKSSISTTPKKIIPIYKDLKDEFNLNLLERFYNELMRKNFPKEEELEPLENWIEMFQDNDENEENGADIGSVSNSSASTANEDGYKVLFYQRDNDGDEYQVDFHVVIAMCPDDKKLEIEMNGYSDIMGGVVFEYYPNGNFGCITYLLVNNEYRGQGIAGLLMKHAVSSLDNDAKSHGHLGGINAIFLETNSADKVAPEDDVMAPAQRHIIFHKLGIRLLDFDYVQPPLALEHGKCRDLLLTCVLTNNIPSDVFGSEQRYYLPSALIRKFLEVFWGSCCERLEMENWRNDIDYRRMMDQLNQSEKIPLMDLPWSRPWTIIDLHSTPNPICEQLATRFYHEVLVPNFSGENELDSLESWISMLPGNGGSNNNGNNNNSNSSSGGVTKQDFHLLVSLRYLDDDITQQPMICGGLVFEYHSDVNCGLLSYILVGDEHMARSLIQRAVDILDRNAVERGNLAGCNAIFLETAHFSNNSTTTSTTTTTKNNTDNRIMETSYCHEFLDRMGWRKVDFSYVQPPLSVDKKPSGKLSLAVLVTKRIPQSRPDCHYLPASLLLEFTTNYWRFNCSANGYAMDDDVDYQHMIENLSRREKIPLLHIPWSRPFTFIDLSTDYHEDLLQEYCNLSQQQQQQQSQDYFSHWKYQLVRGRSAMSLEDFHLVLATSYNQETRKSEIVGGVSFSYLHNGNCGVIHNLYTKESIDNNNNDSNNDINNNNQSISQYKGWDIAKELLEQAVDTLNRNSHSRTHIIGPNAIFFEVPNKVNNNIDINNSINNNNNSNSLKPIYYTSILEKQGWFKLDIINYISPMKTSAVATNNNNNNNININNNNSNNTSLLSWTLCILKTPKLPSDSSTTLSGREEQQQQQQYIPIDILKIFLGQYWASYLLISEQKQQQQQQQRQQNEHQQLRKSTRKLSNSKRQIIIKDLNFRSMIDSFKSKERIYLLSNK
;
A
#
# COMPACT_ATOMS: atom_id res chain seq x y z
N MET A 1 -7.81 10.94 11.21
CA MET A 1 -8.95 10.02 11.12
C MET A 1 -9.00 9.23 12.43
N ASN A 2 -9.95 9.53 13.32
CA ASN A 2 -10.08 8.86 14.62
C ASN A 2 -11.08 7.69 14.47
N ASN A 3 -10.58 6.45 14.45
CA ASN A 3 -11.40 5.25 14.53
C ASN A 3 -11.45 4.79 15.99
N GLN A 4 -12.51 5.18 16.71
CA GLN A 4 -12.77 4.79 18.11
C GLN A 4 -14.08 3.99 18.27
N ASN A 5 -14.66 3.41 17.21
CA ASN A 5 -16.03 2.86 17.25
C ASN A 5 -16.21 1.42 16.72
N ILE A 6 -15.17 0.59 16.68
CA ILE A 6 -15.29 -0.77 16.09
C ILE A 6 -16.24 -1.70 16.90
N ILE A 7 -16.59 -1.38 18.14
CA ILE A 7 -17.51 -2.22 18.95
C ILE A 7 -19.00 -1.78 18.87
N ASN A 8 -19.34 -0.66 18.19
CA ASN A 8 -20.70 -0.08 18.24
C ASN A 8 -21.50 -0.07 16.92
N SER A 9 -21.10 -0.78 15.86
CA SER A 9 -21.90 -0.84 14.62
C SER A 9 -23.00 -1.92 14.69
N ASN A 10 -24.24 -1.50 14.97
CA ASN A 10 -25.44 -2.29 14.69
C ASN A 10 -25.58 -2.49 13.17
N ILE A 11 -25.17 -3.66 12.65
CA ILE A 11 -25.36 -4.05 11.26
C ILE A 11 -26.55 -5.01 11.18
N ASN A 12 -27.69 -4.51 10.71
CA ASN A 12 -28.87 -5.31 10.34
C ASN A 12 -28.58 -6.05 9.03
N LEU A 13 -28.58 -7.39 9.06
CA LEU A 13 -28.51 -8.25 7.88
C LEU A 13 -29.88 -8.91 7.68
N ASP A 14 -30.59 -8.49 6.65
CA ASP A 14 -31.81 -9.14 6.17
C ASP A 14 -31.46 -10.48 5.51
N PHE A 15 -31.75 -11.58 6.21
CA PHE A 15 -31.82 -12.89 5.58
C PHE A 15 -33.12 -12.99 4.78
N LYS A 16 -33.00 -12.93 3.44
CA LYS A 16 -34.12 -13.21 2.52
C LYS A 16 -34.54 -14.68 2.67
N THR A 17 -35.53 -14.93 3.52
CA THR A 17 -36.34 -16.14 3.47
C THR A 17 -37.57 -15.87 2.59
N SER A 18 -37.99 -16.89 1.84
CA SER A 18 -38.98 -16.79 0.78
C SER A 18 -40.34 -16.28 1.28
N GLU A 19 -40.90 -15.33 0.52
CA GLU A 19 -42.11 -14.59 0.84
C GLU A 19 -43.35 -15.47 0.97
N LYS A 20 -43.90 -15.55 2.18
CA LYS A 20 -45.35 -15.61 2.40
C LYS A 20 -45.76 -14.38 3.19
N SER A 21 -46.55 -13.52 2.54
CA SER A 21 -47.08 -12.27 3.09
C SER A 21 -47.94 -12.52 4.33
N SER A 22 -47.37 -12.32 5.50
CA SER A 22 -48.10 -12.12 6.75
C SER A 22 -47.44 -10.95 7.49
N ILE A 23 -48.26 -10.15 8.17
CA ILE A 23 -47.93 -8.85 8.76
C ILE A 23 -46.73 -9.02 9.72
N SER A 24 -45.55 -8.59 9.28
CA SER A 24 -44.30 -8.67 10.05
C SER A 24 -44.27 -7.57 11.12
N THR A 25 -44.75 -7.89 12.33
CA THR A 25 -44.28 -7.20 13.53
C THR A 25 -42.91 -7.76 13.83
N THR A 26 -41.85 -6.99 13.57
CA THR A 26 -40.49 -7.36 13.99
C THR A 26 -40.53 -7.66 15.49
N PRO A 27 -40.19 -8.88 15.93
CA PRO A 27 -40.27 -9.24 17.35
C PRO A 27 -39.43 -8.27 18.17
N LYS A 28 -40.00 -7.76 19.27
CA LYS A 28 -39.27 -6.87 20.20
C LYS A 28 -38.05 -7.62 20.73
N LYS A 29 -36.86 -7.04 20.56
CA LYS A 29 -35.60 -7.59 21.07
C LYS A 29 -35.69 -7.74 22.60
N ILE A 30 -35.55 -8.98 23.09
CA ILE A 30 -35.53 -9.29 24.52
C ILE A 30 -34.17 -8.84 25.09
N ILE A 31 -34.16 -8.14 26.22
CA ILE A 31 -32.94 -7.75 26.94
C ILE A 31 -32.73 -8.78 28.05
N PRO A 32 -31.71 -9.66 27.98
CA PRO A 32 -31.49 -10.70 28.99
C PRO A 32 -31.00 -10.12 30.34
N ILE A 33 -31.23 -10.89 31.41
CA ILE A 33 -30.65 -10.70 32.74
C ILE A 33 -29.45 -11.64 32.87
N TYR A 34 -28.30 -11.16 33.33
CA TYR A 34 -27.09 -11.96 33.45
C TYR A 34 -26.86 -12.40 34.90
N LYS A 35 -26.42 -13.65 35.07
CA LYS A 35 -25.93 -14.18 36.35
C LYS A 35 -24.56 -14.81 36.13
N ASP A 36 -23.54 -14.28 36.80
CA ASP A 36 -22.22 -14.89 36.86
C ASP A 36 -22.15 -15.79 38.12
N LEU A 37 -21.94 -17.08 37.93
CA LEU A 37 -21.92 -18.04 39.02
C LEU A 37 -20.64 -17.97 39.87
N LYS A 38 -19.60 -17.25 39.43
CA LYS A 38 -18.45 -16.94 40.28
C LYS A 38 -18.82 -15.99 41.41
N ASP A 39 -19.60 -14.95 41.09
CA ASP A 39 -20.02 -13.93 42.06
C ASP A 39 -21.16 -14.44 42.97
N GLU A 40 -22.08 -15.24 42.41
CA GLU A 40 -23.24 -15.77 43.11
C GLU A 40 -23.48 -17.25 42.75
N PHE A 41 -22.70 -18.15 43.37
CA PHE A 41 -22.79 -19.58 43.09
C PHE A 41 -24.20 -20.14 43.37
N ASN A 42 -24.77 -20.84 42.38
CA ASN A 42 -26.08 -21.44 42.47
C ASN A 42 -26.09 -22.79 41.74
N LEU A 43 -25.92 -23.87 42.51
CA LEU A 43 -25.84 -25.24 42.00
C LEU A 43 -27.06 -25.62 41.14
N ASN A 44 -28.27 -25.23 41.55
CA ASN A 44 -29.48 -25.58 40.81
C ASN A 44 -29.52 -24.88 39.44
N LEU A 45 -29.08 -23.62 39.37
CA LEU A 45 -28.98 -22.90 38.11
C LEU A 45 -27.89 -23.48 37.20
N LEU A 46 -26.76 -23.91 37.77
CA LEU A 46 -25.68 -24.61 37.04
C LEU A 46 -26.18 -25.94 36.45
N GLU A 47 -26.83 -26.78 37.26
CA GLU A 47 -27.44 -28.04 36.82
C GLU A 47 -28.47 -27.82 35.71
N ARG A 48 -29.31 -26.79 35.83
CA ARG A 48 -30.26 -26.42 34.78
C ARG A 48 -29.56 -25.99 33.50
N PHE A 49 -28.54 -25.13 33.59
CA PHE A 49 -27.76 -24.72 32.42
C PHE A 49 -27.11 -25.92 31.72
N TYR A 50 -26.50 -26.83 32.50
CA TYR A 50 -25.87 -28.03 31.98
C TYR A 50 -26.87 -28.98 31.30
N ASN A 51 -27.98 -29.29 31.97
CA ASN A 51 -28.97 -30.25 31.47
C ASN A 51 -29.86 -29.67 30.36
N GLU A 52 -30.29 -28.41 30.49
CA GLU A 52 -31.25 -27.80 29.56
C GLU A 52 -30.57 -27.25 28.30
N LEU A 53 -29.30 -26.84 28.38
CA LEU A 53 -28.57 -26.21 27.27
C LEU A 53 -27.34 -26.98 26.82
N MET A 54 -26.37 -27.27 27.70
CA MET A 54 -25.10 -27.92 27.32
C MET A 54 -25.35 -29.29 26.67
N ARG A 55 -25.97 -30.25 27.39
CA ARG A 55 -26.22 -31.60 26.89
C ARG A 55 -27.03 -31.65 25.59
N LYS A 56 -27.90 -30.66 25.36
CA LYS A 56 -28.70 -30.60 24.12
C LYS A 56 -27.91 -30.09 22.91
N ASN A 57 -26.86 -29.29 23.14
CA ASN A 57 -26.02 -28.71 22.08
C ASN A 57 -24.72 -29.50 21.87
N PHE A 58 -24.48 -30.60 22.58
CA PHE A 58 -23.33 -31.49 22.34
C PHE A 58 -23.83 -32.92 22.28
N PRO A 59 -24.09 -33.45 21.07
CA PRO A 59 -24.69 -34.77 20.90
C PRO A 59 -23.76 -35.91 21.30
N LYS A 60 -22.44 -35.67 21.31
CA LYS A 60 -21.44 -36.62 21.80
C LYS A 60 -21.04 -36.23 23.21
N GLU A 61 -21.27 -37.13 24.16
CA GLU A 61 -20.97 -36.91 25.58
C GLU A 61 -19.47 -36.74 25.84
N GLU A 62 -18.62 -37.34 24.99
CA GLU A 62 -17.16 -37.17 25.00
C GLU A 62 -16.65 -35.75 24.68
N GLU A 63 -17.48 -34.90 24.06
CA GLU A 63 -17.15 -33.50 23.79
C GLU A 63 -17.50 -32.59 25.00
N LEU A 64 -18.19 -33.13 26.02
CA LEU A 64 -18.59 -32.41 27.22
C LEU A 64 -17.64 -32.70 28.38
N GLU A 65 -17.24 -31.64 29.07
CA GLU A 65 -16.65 -31.80 30.40
C GLU A 65 -17.73 -32.21 31.41
N PRO A 66 -17.47 -33.20 32.29
CA PRO A 66 -18.41 -33.60 33.34
C PRO A 66 -18.82 -32.42 34.24
N LEU A 67 -20.09 -32.40 34.65
CA LEU A 67 -20.61 -31.34 35.53
C LEU A 67 -19.88 -31.31 36.88
N GLU A 68 -19.44 -32.48 37.34
CA GLU A 68 -18.70 -32.65 38.58
C GLU A 68 -17.41 -31.84 38.59
N ASN A 69 -16.69 -31.80 37.46
CA ASN A 69 -15.47 -31.00 37.31
C ASN A 69 -15.78 -29.49 37.47
N TRP A 70 -16.89 -29.02 36.93
CA TRP A 70 -17.29 -27.61 37.06
C TRP A 70 -17.64 -27.26 38.51
N ILE A 71 -18.29 -28.18 39.23
CA ILE A 71 -18.62 -27.99 40.65
C ILE A 71 -17.34 -27.90 41.48
N GLU A 72 -16.36 -28.76 41.21
CA GLU A 72 -15.05 -28.78 41.87
C GLU A 72 -14.31 -27.44 41.66
N MET A 73 -14.28 -26.91 40.43
CA MET A 73 -13.65 -25.62 40.11
C MET A 73 -14.24 -24.42 40.87
N PHE A 74 -15.49 -24.49 41.35
CA PHE A 74 -16.06 -23.45 42.22
C PHE A 74 -15.68 -23.65 43.69
N GLN A 75 -15.49 -24.89 44.16
CA GLN A 75 -15.22 -25.20 45.57
C GLN A 75 -13.79 -24.86 45.99
N ASP A 76 -12.81 -25.06 45.10
CA ASP A 76 -11.39 -24.80 45.37
C ASP A 76 -11.10 -23.32 45.66
N ASN A 77 -11.98 -22.40 45.24
CA ASN A 77 -11.81 -20.96 45.47
C ASN A 77 -12.19 -20.53 46.90
N ASP A 78 -13.12 -21.22 47.57
CA ASP A 78 -13.64 -20.80 48.88
C ASP A 78 -12.72 -21.21 50.04
N GLU A 79 -12.02 -22.34 49.95
CA GLU A 79 -11.19 -22.87 51.05
C GLU A 79 -9.91 -22.04 51.31
N ASN A 80 -9.47 -21.27 50.31
CA ASN A 80 -8.24 -20.48 50.38
C ASN A 80 -8.45 -19.09 51.05
N GLU A 81 -9.66 -18.51 51.00
CA GLU A 81 -9.92 -17.19 51.61
C GLU A 81 -10.07 -17.25 53.15
N GLU A 82 -10.67 -18.31 53.70
CA GLU A 82 -10.90 -18.40 55.15
C GLU A 82 -9.64 -18.73 55.96
N ASN A 83 -8.63 -19.37 55.36
CA ASN A 83 -7.42 -19.82 56.06
C ASN A 83 -6.29 -18.78 56.15
N GLY A 84 -6.42 -17.63 55.47
CA GLY A 84 -5.41 -16.56 55.45
C GLY A 84 -5.41 -15.62 56.67
N ALA A 85 -6.41 -15.72 57.56
CA ALA A 85 -6.65 -14.71 58.60
C ALA A 85 -6.12 -15.04 60.00
N ASP A 86 -5.71 -16.28 60.33
CA ASP A 86 -5.26 -16.59 61.71
C ASP A 86 -4.29 -17.78 61.81
N ILE A 87 -2.99 -17.55 61.54
CA ILE A 87 -1.93 -18.48 61.98
C ILE A 87 -1.33 -17.95 63.29
N GLY A 88 -2.11 -18.12 64.36
CA GLY A 88 -1.63 -18.24 65.73
C GLY A 88 -1.52 -19.70 66.13
N SER A 89 -0.32 -20.29 65.94
CA SER A 89 0.28 -21.34 66.79
C SER A 89 -0.69 -22.27 67.58
N VAL A 90 -1.01 -23.48 67.09
CA VAL A 90 -1.18 -24.67 67.96
C VAL A 90 -0.81 -25.97 67.22
N SER A 91 -0.12 -26.84 67.97
CA SER A 91 0.50 -28.12 67.66
C SER A 91 -0.42 -29.34 67.45
N ASN A 92 0.02 -30.23 66.54
CA ASN A 92 -0.03 -31.71 66.52
C ASN A 92 -1.08 -32.46 67.36
N SER A 93 -1.93 -33.24 66.67
CA SER A 93 -2.29 -34.61 67.09
C SER A 93 -2.86 -35.49 65.95
N SER A 94 -2.06 -36.47 65.53
CA SER A 94 -2.36 -37.88 65.20
C SER A 94 -3.76 -38.37 64.74
N ALA A 95 -3.76 -38.88 63.50
CA ALA A 95 -4.18 -40.21 63.01
C ALA A 95 -5.57 -40.80 63.34
N SER A 96 -6.34 -41.12 62.29
CA SER A 96 -7.11 -42.38 62.18
C SER A 96 -7.45 -42.74 60.73
N THR A 97 -7.26 -44.02 60.42
CA THR A 97 -7.53 -44.81 59.20
C THR A 97 -9.02 -45.10 58.95
N ALA A 98 -9.45 -45.13 57.68
CA ALA A 98 -9.93 -46.35 56.96
C ALA A 98 -10.92 -46.05 55.81
N ASN A 99 -10.57 -46.57 54.62
CA ASN A 99 -11.40 -47.12 53.53
C ASN A 99 -12.72 -46.44 53.15
N GLU A 100 -12.67 -45.63 52.10
CA GLU A 100 -13.64 -45.67 51.00
C GLU A 100 -12.86 -45.64 49.67
N ASP A 101 -13.24 -46.52 48.74
CA ASP A 101 -12.78 -46.54 47.33
C ASP A 101 -13.37 -45.33 46.57
N GLY A 102 -13.16 -44.13 47.10
CA GLY A 102 -13.35 -42.89 46.37
C GLY A 102 -12.12 -42.66 45.52
N TYR A 103 -12.31 -42.47 44.22
CA TYR A 103 -11.35 -41.82 43.35
C TYR A 103 -10.97 -40.47 44.01
N LYS A 104 -9.93 -40.47 44.84
CA LYS A 104 -9.27 -39.26 45.31
C LYS A 104 -8.54 -38.73 44.11
N VAL A 105 -9.18 -37.84 43.39
CA VAL A 105 -8.57 -37.12 42.30
C VAL A 105 -7.43 -36.31 42.92
N LEU A 106 -6.20 -36.69 42.57
CA LEU A 106 -4.97 -36.07 43.06
C LEU A 106 -4.76 -34.77 42.29
N PHE A 107 -5.46 -33.70 42.67
CA PHE A 107 -5.16 -32.38 42.13
C PHE A 107 -4.12 -31.63 42.98
N TYR A 108 -3.14 -31.09 42.26
CA TYR A 108 -2.02 -30.27 42.74
C TYR A 108 -1.20 -30.90 43.88
N GLN A 109 -0.35 -31.87 43.54
CA GLN A 109 0.85 -32.05 44.37
C GLN A 109 1.60 -30.72 44.36
N ARG A 110 1.55 -30.02 45.50
CA ARG A 110 2.38 -28.85 45.82
C ARG A 110 3.83 -29.20 45.50
N ASP A 111 4.31 -28.77 44.34
CA ASP A 111 5.73 -28.54 44.19
C ASP A 111 6.11 -27.50 45.26
N ASN A 112 7.15 -27.81 46.04
CA ASN A 112 7.58 -27.00 47.19
C ASN A 112 8.01 -25.56 46.83
N ASP A 113 7.87 -25.14 45.57
CA ASP A 113 8.23 -23.84 45.03
C ASP A 113 7.06 -22.83 44.95
N GLY A 114 5.89 -23.15 45.53
CA GLY A 114 4.98 -22.16 46.11
C GLY A 114 4.12 -21.29 45.19
N ASP A 115 4.22 -21.41 43.86
CA ASP A 115 3.35 -20.68 42.92
C ASP A 115 2.13 -21.53 42.53
N GLU A 116 1.07 -21.45 43.33
CA GLU A 116 -0.22 -22.11 43.07
C GLU A 116 -0.86 -21.54 41.78
N TYR A 117 -1.22 -22.41 40.84
CA TYR A 117 -1.91 -22.01 39.61
C TYR A 117 -3.39 -21.74 39.90
N GLN A 118 -3.69 -20.62 40.56
CA GLN A 118 -5.07 -20.19 40.77
C GLN A 118 -5.71 -19.87 39.41
N VAL A 119 -6.87 -20.46 39.13
CA VAL A 119 -7.66 -20.19 37.91
C VAL A 119 -9.00 -19.63 38.32
N ASP A 120 -9.36 -18.48 37.75
CA ASP A 120 -10.66 -17.86 37.95
C ASP A 120 -11.67 -18.49 36.98
N PHE A 121 -12.58 -19.32 37.49
CA PHE A 121 -13.60 -20.00 36.69
C PHE A 121 -14.93 -19.24 36.69
N HIS A 122 -15.51 -19.02 35.52
CA HIS A 122 -16.78 -18.31 35.36
C HIS A 122 -17.78 -19.10 34.53
N VAL A 123 -19.05 -19.02 34.95
CA VAL A 123 -20.20 -19.46 34.16
C VAL A 123 -21.24 -18.33 34.16
N VAL A 124 -21.33 -17.61 33.04
CA VAL A 124 -22.26 -16.50 32.87
C VAL A 124 -23.48 -16.95 32.08
N ILE A 125 -24.65 -16.85 32.70
CA ILE A 125 -25.92 -17.33 32.14
C ILE A 125 -26.82 -16.14 31.81
N ALA A 126 -27.32 -16.09 30.57
CA ALA A 126 -28.32 -15.13 30.12
C ALA A 126 -29.73 -15.70 30.34
N MET A 127 -30.46 -15.10 31.27
CA MET A 127 -31.83 -15.44 31.64
C MET A 127 -32.83 -14.52 30.98
N CYS A 128 -34.02 -15.03 30.67
CA CYS A 128 -35.12 -14.20 30.22
C CYS A 128 -35.67 -13.34 31.38
N PRO A 129 -36.03 -12.07 31.13
CA PRO A 129 -36.69 -11.22 32.11
C PRO A 129 -37.97 -11.82 32.70
N ASP A 130 -38.23 -11.52 33.97
CA ASP A 130 -39.40 -12.03 34.71
C ASP A 130 -40.74 -11.66 34.06
N ASP A 131 -40.83 -10.50 33.41
CA ASP A 131 -42.05 -10.05 32.70
C ASP A 131 -42.38 -10.90 31.46
N LYS A 132 -41.42 -11.71 31.00
CA LYS A 132 -41.54 -12.63 29.87
C LYS A 132 -41.60 -14.10 30.25
N LYS A 133 -41.35 -14.42 31.52
CA LYS A 133 -41.27 -15.81 32.00
C LYS A 133 -42.57 -16.60 31.79
N LEU A 134 -43.72 -16.00 32.09
CA LEU A 134 -45.03 -16.64 31.87
C LEU A 134 -45.28 -16.98 30.40
N GLU A 135 -44.89 -16.10 29.48
CA GLU A 135 -45.04 -16.31 28.02
C GLU A 135 -44.17 -17.49 27.55
N ILE A 136 -42.96 -17.62 28.10
CA ILE A 136 -42.00 -18.69 27.81
C ILE A 136 -42.46 -20.03 28.39
N GLU A 137 -42.90 -20.05 29.64
CA GLU A 137 -43.42 -21.25 30.31
C GLU A 137 -44.65 -21.79 29.58
N MET A 138 -45.55 -20.91 29.12
CA MET A 138 -46.71 -21.30 28.32
C MET A 138 -46.34 -21.95 26.98
N ASN A 139 -45.19 -21.59 26.41
CA ASN A 139 -44.68 -22.16 25.16
C ASN A 139 -43.76 -23.38 25.38
N GLY A 140 -43.47 -23.75 26.63
CA GLY A 140 -42.58 -24.84 26.98
C GLY A 140 -41.10 -24.57 26.68
N TYR A 141 -40.72 -23.29 26.54
CA TYR A 141 -39.33 -22.89 26.31
C TYR A 141 -38.57 -22.76 27.64
N SER A 142 -37.25 -22.92 27.61
CA SER A 142 -36.40 -22.61 28.76
C SER A 142 -36.31 -21.09 28.95
N ASP A 143 -36.28 -20.64 30.21
CA ASP A 143 -35.94 -19.25 30.56
C ASP A 143 -34.43 -18.97 30.44
N ILE A 144 -33.61 -19.99 30.14
CA ILE A 144 -32.19 -19.86 29.80
C ILE A 144 -32.06 -19.56 28.30
N MET A 145 -31.64 -18.34 27.98
CA MET A 145 -31.46 -17.85 26.61
C MET A 145 -30.10 -18.26 26.02
N GLY A 146 -29.08 -18.41 26.86
CA GLY A 146 -27.73 -18.79 26.47
C GLY A 146 -26.76 -18.71 27.66
N GLY A 147 -25.51 -19.07 27.43
CA GLY A 147 -24.45 -18.86 28.42
C GLY A 147 -23.06 -18.93 27.82
N VAL A 148 -22.08 -18.50 28.61
CA VAL A 148 -20.65 -18.54 28.28
C VAL A 148 -19.88 -19.05 29.49
N VAL A 149 -18.96 -19.99 29.24
CA VAL A 149 -18.05 -20.56 30.24
C VAL A 149 -16.64 -20.16 29.85
N PHE A 150 -15.88 -19.62 30.79
CA PHE A 150 -14.53 -19.13 30.55
C PHE A 150 -13.68 -19.16 31.81
N GLU A 151 -12.37 -19.24 31.59
CA GLU A 151 -11.35 -19.26 32.62
C GLU A 151 -10.39 -18.09 32.45
N TYR A 152 -9.93 -17.51 33.55
CA TYR A 152 -8.80 -16.58 33.57
C TYR A 152 -7.59 -17.18 34.27
N TYR A 153 -6.42 -17.04 33.64
CA TYR A 153 -5.14 -17.57 34.09
C TYR A 153 -4.21 -16.41 34.52
N PRO A 154 -4.12 -16.08 35.82
CA PRO A 154 -3.40 -14.92 36.35
C PRO A 154 -1.92 -14.88 36.00
N ASN A 155 -1.25 -16.04 36.08
CA ASN A 155 0.17 -16.18 35.77
C ASN A 155 0.46 -15.75 34.33
N GLY A 156 -0.42 -16.11 33.40
CA GLY A 156 -0.32 -15.78 31.98
C GLY A 156 -0.92 -14.44 31.57
N ASN A 157 -1.80 -13.88 32.39
CA ASN A 157 -2.71 -12.78 32.05
C ASN A 157 -3.47 -13.03 30.74
N PHE A 158 -4.02 -14.22 30.58
CA PHE A 158 -4.87 -14.58 29.45
C PHE A 158 -6.08 -15.36 29.93
N GLY A 159 -7.09 -15.45 29.07
CA GLY A 159 -8.32 -16.19 29.33
C GLY A 159 -8.61 -17.18 28.22
N CYS A 160 -9.42 -18.17 28.53
CA CYS A 160 -9.92 -19.14 27.58
C CYS A 160 -11.45 -19.12 27.65
N ILE A 161 -12.12 -19.07 26.51
CA ILE A 161 -13.57 -19.26 26.42
C ILE A 161 -13.77 -20.69 25.95
N THR A 162 -14.21 -21.55 26.84
CA THR A 162 -14.40 -22.99 26.54
C THR A 162 -15.75 -23.24 25.87
N TYR A 163 -16.81 -22.54 26.32
CA TYR A 163 -18.15 -22.72 25.77
C TYR A 163 -18.87 -21.39 25.53
N LEU A 164 -19.48 -21.23 24.36
CA LEU A 164 -20.39 -20.11 24.03
C LEU A 164 -21.63 -20.65 23.33
N LEU A 165 -22.77 -20.60 24.02
CA LEU A 165 -24.00 -21.23 23.56
C LEU A 165 -25.17 -20.25 23.58
N VAL A 166 -26.02 -20.36 22.57
CA VAL A 166 -27.30 -19.67 22.51
C VAL A 166 -28.36 -20.69 22.20
N ASN A 167 -29.39 -20.70 23.03
CA ASN A 167 -30.51 -21.59 22.88
C ASN A 167 -31.24 -21.33 21.55
N ASN A 168 -31.72 -22.39 20.90
CA ASN A 168 -32.18 -22.38 19.52
C ASN A 168 -33.30 -21.36 19.28
N GLU A 169 -34.21 -21.20 20.25
CA GLU A 169 -35.34 -20.27 20.18
C GLU A 169 -34.91 -18.80 20.23
N TYR A 170 -33.68 -18.51 20.69
CA TYR A 170 -33.15 -17.17 20.87
C TYR A 170 -31.99 -16.82 19.91
N ARG A 171 -31.64 -17.74 18.99
CA ARG A 171 -30.64 -17.47 17.94
C ARG A 171 -31.06 -16.31 17.04
N GLY A 172 -30.10 -15.56 16.53
CA GLY A 172 -30.35 -14.36 15.70
C GLY A 172 -30.74 -13.10 16.48
N GLN A 173 -30.95 -13.16 17.80
CA GLN A 173 -31.29 -11.99 18.63
C GLN A 173 -30.06 -11.21 19.14
N GLY A 174 -28.85 -11.65 18.79
CA GLY A 174 -27.59 -11.02 19.22
C GLY A 174 -27.11 -11.43 20.63
N ILE A 175 -27.70 -12.47 21.24
CA ILE A 175 -27.36 -12.94 22.59
C ILE A 175 -25.88 -13.34 22.72
N ALA A 176 -25.33 -14.07 21.73
CA ALA A 176 -23.91 -14.45 21.72
C ALA A 176 -22.96 -13.23 21.82
N GLY A 177 -23.27 -12.14 21.11
CA GLY A 177 -22.46 -10.93 21.16
C GLY A 177 -22.53 -10.21 22.51
N LEU A 178 -23.67 -10.29 23.19
CA LEU A 178 -23.80 -9.73 24.53
C LEU A 178 -23.10 -10.59 25.60
N LEU A 179 -23.20 -11.93 25.49
CA LEU A 179 -22.46 -12.86 26.35
C LEU A 179 -20.95 -12.69 26.18
N MET A 180 -20.46 -12.61 24.94
CA MET A 180 -19.06 -12.33 24.64
C MET A 180 -18.59 -11.01 25.27
N LYS A 181 -19.42 -9.95 25.18
CA LYS A 181 -19.10 -8.67 25.82
C LYS A 181 -19.00 -8.79 27.34
N HIS A 182 -19.87 -9.57 27.97
CA HIS A 182 -19.79 -9.85 29.40
C HIS A 182 -18.52 -10.62 29.75
N ALA A 183 -18.22 -11.73 29.05
CA ALA A 183 -17.00 -12.51 29.28
C ALA A 183 -15.73 -11.67 29.15
N VAL A 184 -15.59 -10.89 28.08
CA VAL A 184 -14.45 -9.98 27.87
C VAL A 184 -14.33 -8.97 29.02
N SER A 185 -15.45 -8.45 29.53
CA SER A 185 -15.45 -7.49 30.64
C SER A 185 -15.08 -8.13 31.98
N SER A 186 -15.55 -9.35 32.26
CA SER A 186 -15.19 -10.09 33.49
C SER A 186 -13.70 -10.41 33.47
N LEU A 187 -13.22 -11.01 32.38
CA LEU A 187 -11.80 -11.33 32.18
C LEU A 187 -10.87 -10.09 32.32
N ASP A 188 -11.31 -8.93 31.83
CA ASP A 188 -10.57 -7.67 31.97
C ASP A 188 -10.56 -7.15 33.42
N ASN A 189 -11.62 -7.43 34.20
CA ASN A 189 -11.67 -7.12 35.62
C ASN A 189 -10.81 -8.07 36.44
N ASP A 190 -10.83 -9.38 36.14
CA ASP A 190 -9.97 -10.38 36.79
C ASP A 190 -8.49 -10.09 36.53
N ALA A 191 -8.15 -9.68 35.30
CA ALA A 191 -6.80 -9.21 34.99
C ALA A 191 -6.37 -8.05 35.89
N LYS A 192 -7.24 -7.06 36.10
CA LYS A 192 -6.95 -5.90 36.94
C LYS A 192 -6.91 -6.23 38.43
N SER A 193 -7.76 -7.13 38.91
CA SER A 193 -7.73 -7.58 40.32
C SER A 193 -6.42 -8.30 40.64
N HIS A 194 -5.85 -9.00 39.66
CA HIS A 194 -4.53 -9.64 39.74
C HIS A 194 -3.35 -8.70 39.43
N GLY A 195 -3.58 -7.38 39.37
CA GLY A 195 -2.53 -6.37 39.22
C GLY A 195 -2.12 -6.06 37.77
N HIS A 196 -2.74 -6.68 36.76
CA HIS A 196 -2.51 -6.35 35.35
C HIS A 196 -3.35 -5.13 34.96
N LEU A 197 -2.87 -3.94 35.31
CA LEU A 197 -3.58 -2.66 35.11
C LEU A 197 -3.95 -2.37 33.65
N GLY A 198 -3.20 -2.94 32.69
CA GLY A 198 -3.48 -2.84 31.26
C GLY A 198 -4.69 -3.67 30.81
N GLY A 199 -5.22 -4.55 31.66
CA GLY A 199 -6.24 -5.51 31.31
C GLY A 199 -5.67 -6.84 30.81
N ILE A 200 -6.54 -7.67 30.28
CA ILE A 200 -6.19 -9.00 29.78
C ILE A 200 -5.36 -8.96 28.49
N ASN A 201 -4.31 -9.78 28.38
CA ASN A 201 -3.42 -9.77 27.21
C ASN A 201 -4.03 -10.50 26.00
N ALA A 202 -4.72 -11.62 26.20
CA ALA A 202 -5.35 -12.40 25.14
C ALA A 202 -6.52 -13.24 25.67
N ILE A 203 -7.49 -13.51 24.81
CA ILE A 203 -8.63 -14.38 25.10
C ILE A 203 -8.71 -15.42 24.00
N PHE A 204 -8.43 -16.67 24.34
CA PHE A 204 -8.40 -17.80 23.42
C PHE A 204 -9.76 -18.50 23.35
N LEU A 205 -10.01 -19.16 22.22
CA LEU A 205 -11.21 -19.99 21.99
C LEU A 205 -10.87 -21.03 20.93
N GLU A 206 -11.38 -22.24 21.10
CA GLU A 206 -11.28 -23.31 20.10
C GLU A 206 -12.53 -23.36 19.21
N THR A 207 -12.37 -23.76 17.95
CA THR A 207 -13.49 -24.02 17.05
C THR A 207 -13.16 -25.13 16.06
N ASN A 208 -14.15 -25.93 15.68
CA ASN A 208 -13.99 -26.93 14.62
C ASN A 208 -13.52 -26.30 13.30
N SER A 209 -12.63 -26.99 12.60
CA SER A 209 -12.20 -26.67 11.26
C SER A 209 -13.29 -27.02 10.25
N ALA A 210 -13.60 -26.08 9.36
CA ALA A 210 -14.54 -26.29 8.27
C ALA A 210 -14.01 -27.24 7.19
N ASP A 211 -12.70 -27.49 7.20
CA ASP A 211 -12.06 -28.41 6.25
C ASP A 211 -12.05 -29.85 6.76
N LYS A 212 -12.16 -30.05 8.08
CA LYS A 212 -12.02 -31.37 8.74
C LYS A 212 -13.34 -31.93 9.26
N VAL A 213 -14.27 -31.06 9.67
CA VAL A 213 -15.55 -31.47 10.25
C VAL A 213 -16.68 -31.20 9.25
N ALA A 214 -17.41 -32.24 8.88
CA ALA A 214 -18.55 -32.11 7.99
C ALA A 214 -19.70 -31.35 8.68
N PRO A 215 -20.51 -30.56 7.94
CA PRO A 215 -21.62 -29.81 8.52
C PRO A 215 -22.63 -30.65 9.32
N GLU A 216 -22.81 -31.92 8.96
CA GLU A 216 -23.69 -32.90 9.61
C GLU A 216 -23.16 -33.45 10.93
N ASP A 217 -21.85 -33.39 11.15
CA ASP A 217 -21.19 -33.90 12.35
C ASP A 217 -21.09 -32.83 13.46
N ASP A 218 -21.63 -31.63 13.21
CA ASP A 218 -21.59 -30.50 14.13
C ASP A 218 -22.99 -29.87 14.29
N VAL A 219 -23.22 -29.21 15.42
CA VAL A 219 -24.50 -28.55 15.79
C VAL A 219 -24.78 -27.35 14.88
N MET A 220 -23.71 -26.79 14.32
CA MET A 220 -23.72 -25.74 13.32
C MET A 220 -22.55 -25.98 12.39
N ALA A 221 -22.81 -25.88 11.08
CA ALA A 221 -21.77 -25.94 10.06
C ALA A 221 -20.56 -25.06 10.45
N PRO A 222 -19.34 -25.61 10.57
CA PRO A 222 -18.20 -24.87 11.11
C PRO A 222 -17.90 -23.57 10.35
N ALA A 223 -18.04 -23.57 9.01
CA ALA A 223 -17.88 -22.36 8.20
C ALA A 223 -18.86 -21.24 8.58
N GLN A 224 -20.10 -21.58 8.96
CA GLN A 224 -21.09 -20.61 9.44
C GLN A 224 -20.70 -20.09 10.83
N ARG A 225 -20.17 -20.96 11.70
CA ARG A 225 -19.65 -20.59 13.02
C ARG A 225 -18.47 -19.61 12.89
N HIS A 226 -17.55 -19.87 11.97
CA HIS A 226 -16.41 -18.97 11.69
C HIS A 226 -16.88 -17.57 11.29
N ILE A 227 -17.91 -17.46 10.44
CA ILE A 227 -18.50 -16.16 10.06
C ILE A 227 -19.07 -15.42 11.27
N ILE A 228 -19.75 -16.14 12.18
CA ILE A 228 -20.29 -15.56 13.41
C ILE A 228 -19.16 -15.10 14.32
N PHE A 229 -18.17 -15.95 14.59
CA PHE A 229 -17.03 -15.64 15.43
C PHE A 229 -16.21 -14.47 14.88
N HIS A 230 -15.99 -14.42 13.58
CA HIS A 230 -15.31 -13.30 12.93
C HIS A 230 -16.01 -11.96 13.17
N LYS A 231 -17.36 -11.94 13.11
CA LYS A 231 -18.18 -10.75 13.43
C LYS A 231 -18.14 -10.39 14.90
N LEU A 232 -17.89 -11.35 15.79
CA LEU A 232 -17.64 -11.12 17.22
C LEU A 232 -16.21 -10.62 17.51
N GLY A 233 -15.39 -10.40 16.48
CA GLY A 233 -14.02 -9.94 16.64
C GLY A 233 -13.02 -11.07 16.88
N ILE A 234 -13.39 -12.33 16.69
CA ILE A 234 -12.47 -13.46 16.82
C ILE A 234 -11.66 -13.62 15.53
N ARG A 235 -10.39 -14.03 15.63
CA ARG A 235 -9.48 -14.29 14.51
C ARG A 235 -8.71 -15.59 14.72
N LEU A 236 -8.36 -16.27 13.64
CA LEU A 236 -7.60 -17.52 13.66
C LEU A 236 -6.12 -17.27 13.94
N LEU A 237 -5.48 -18.09 14.76
CA LEU A 237 -4.02 -18.06 14.93
C LEU A 237 -3.32 -18.84 13.81
N ASP A 238 -2.31 -18.24 13.18
CA ASP A 238 -1.60 -18.78 12.02
C ASP A 238 -0.54 -19.86 12.37
N PHE A 239 -0.95 -20.94 13.05
CA PHE A 239 -0.10 -22.13 13.32
C PHE A 239 -0.94 -23.43 13.39
N ASP A 240 -0.29 -24.58 13.25
CA ASP A 240 -0.99 -25.88 13.30
C ASP A 240 -1.31 -26.27 14.74
N TYR A 241 -2.50 -25.92 15.21
CA TYR A 241 -2.96 -26.23 16.56
C TYR A 241 -3.37 -27.70 16.71
N VAL A 242 -3.01 -28.30 17.85
CA VAL A 242 -3.45 -29.63 18.28
C VAL A 242 -3.85 -29.53 19.75
N GLN A 243 -5.07 -29.97 20.07
CA GLN A 243 -5.55 -30.03 21.44
C GLN A 243 -4.98 -31.29 22.13
N PRO A 244 -4.52 -31.20 23.40
CA PRO A 244 -4.15 -32.37 24.18
C PRO A 244 -5.38 -33.30 24.38
N PRO A 245 -5.18 -34.58 24.72
CA PRO A 245 -6.29 -35.42 25.13
C PRO A 245 -6.97 -34.85 26.39
N LEU A 246 -8.29 -34.86 26.42
CA LEU A 246 -9.08 -34.39 27.57
C LEU A 246 -9.48 -35.53 28.53
N ALA A 247 -9.43 -36.78 28.06
CA ALA A 247 -9.65 -37.99 28.87
C ALA A 247 -8.69 -39.10 28.43
N LEU A 248 -8.50 -40.13 29.26
CA LEU A 248 -7.58 -41.25 29.00
C LEU A 248 -7.98 -42.07 27.77
N GLU A 249 -9.28 -42.19 27.52
CA GLU A 249 -9.87 -42.90 26.39
C GLU A 249 -9.88 -42.10 25.09
N HIS A 250 -9.67 -40.78 25.15
CA HIS A 250 -9.72 -39.89 23.99
C HIS A 250 -8.31 -39.59 23.47
N GLY A 251 -8.16 -39.61 22.14
CA GLY A 251 -6.94 -39.16 21.48
C GLY A 251 -6.82 -37.64 21.46
N LYS A 252 -5.67 -37.15 20.98
CA LYS A 252 -5.48 -35.73 20.65
C LYS A 252 -6.45 -35.30 19.55
N CYS A 253 -7.06 -34.12 19.68
CA CYS A 253 -7.94 -33.58 18.65
C CYS A 253 -7.16 -32.68 17.68
N ARG A 254 -7.20 -33.01 16.38
CA ARG A 254 -6.58 -32.24 15.29
C ARG A 254 -7.58 -31.47 14.45
N ASP A 255 -8.85 -31.56 14.79
CA ASP A 255 -9.96 -30.98 14.03
C ASP A 255 -10.28 -29.55 14.49
N LEU A 256 -9.66 -29.11 15.59
CA LEU A 256 -9.84 -27.79 16.17
C LEU A 256 -8.84 -26.77 15.61
N LEU A 257 -9.31 -25.52 15.60
CA LEU A 257 -8.55 -24.32 15.31
C LEU A 257 -8.47 -23.49 16.59
N LEU A 258 -7.28 -22.98 16.93
CA LEU A 258 -7.14 -22.02 18.01
C LEU A 258 -7.35 -20.60 17.49
N THR A 259 -8.21 -19.84 18.16
CA THR A 259 -8.58 -18.48 17.79
C THR A 259 -8.35 -17.52 18.95
N CYS A 260 -8.37 -16.21 18.67
CA CYS A 260 -8.20 -15.16 19.65
C CYS A 260 -9.22 -14.03 19.43
N VAL A 261 -9.80 -13.51 20.52
CA VAL A 261 -10.68 -12.33 20.50
C VAL A 261 -9.85 -11.05 20.36
N LEU A 262 -10.20 -10.20 19.41
CA LEU A 262 -9.58 -8.88 19.25
C LEU A 262 -10.02 -7.94 20.40
N THR A 263 -9.09 -7.64 21.28
CA THR A 263 -9.21 -6.62 22.34
C THR A 263 -8.30 -5.42 22.04
N ASN A 264 -8.42 -4.35 22.82
CA ASN A 264 -7.54 -3.18 22.69
C ASN A 264 -6.07 -3.48 23.02
N ASN A 265 -5.79 -4.60 23.70
CA ASN A 265 -4.44 -5.01 24.09
C ASN A 265 -3.76 -5.87 23.01
N ILE A 266 -4.50 -6.33 21.99
CA ILE A 266 -3.93 -7.08 20.88
C ILE A 266 -3.13 -6.12 20.00
N PRO A 267 -1.80 -6.32 19.85
CA PRO A 267 -1.00 -5.44 19.02
C PRO A 267 -1.39 -5.59 17.55
N SER A 268 -1.23 -4.51 16.81
CA SER A 268 -1.45 -4.49 15.37
C SER A 268 -0.36 -3.74 14.64
N ASP A 269 0.03 -4.26 13.49
CA ASP A 269 0.88 -3.60 12.52
C ASP A 269 0.07 -3.12 11.31
N VAL A 270 0.51 -2.04 10.67
CA VAL A 270 -0.08 -1.58 9.42
C VAL A 270 0.80 -2.09 8.29
N PHE A 271 0.23 -2.96 7.45
CA PHE A 271 0.89 -3.54 6.29
C PHE A 271 0.18 -3.05 5.03
N GLY A 272 0.78 -2.06 4.36
CA GLY A 272 0.13 -1.37 3.26
C GLY A 272 -1.11 -0.60 3.72
N SER A 273 -2.26 -0.96 3.17
CA SER A 273 -3.57 -0.39 3.56
C SER A 273 -4.30 -1.18 4.65
N GLU A 274 -3.78 -2.36 5.01
CA GLU A 274 -4.44 -3.29 5.92
C GLU A 274 -3.86 -3.17 7.34
N GLN A 275 -4.75 -3.12 8.33
CA GLN A 275 -4.38 -3.31 9.73
C GLN A 275 -4.36 -4.80 10.04
N ARG A 276 -3.24 -5.30 10.57
CA ARG A 276 -3.03 -6.71 10.87
C ARG A 276 -2.75 -6.90 12.33
N TYR A 277 -3.51 -7.77 12.97
CA TYR A 277 -3.32 -8.11 14.37
C TYR A 277 -2.39 -9.30 14.48
N TYR A 278 -1.64 -9.37 15.58
CA TYR A 278 -0.78 -10.50 15.88
C TYR A 278 -0.73 -10.74 17.38
N LEU A 279 -0.27 -11.92 17.78
CA LEU A 279 0.11 -12.21 19.16
C LEU A 279 1.61 -12.46 19.26
N PRO A 280 2.28 -12.04 20.34
CA PRO A 280 3.62 -12.49 20.64
C PRO A 280 3.64 -14.01 20.84
N SER A 281 4.53 -14.72 20.16
CA SER A 281 4.63 -16.19 20.26
C SER A 281 4.92 -16.65 21.69
N ALA A 282 5.63 -15.84 22.48
CA ALA A 282 5.86 -16.13 23.90
C ALA A 282 4.56 -16.25 24.71
N LEU A 283 3.54 -15.44 24.39
CA LEU A 283 2.24 -15.50 25.05
C LEU A 283 1.50 -16.80 24.70
N ILE A 284 1.53 -17.19 23.42
CA ILE A 284 0.90 -18.43 22.96
C ILE A 284 1.61 -19.66 23.53
N ARG A 285 2.96 -19.66 23.58
CA ARG A 285 3.71 -20.74 24.22
C ARG A 285 3.32 -20.91 25.68
N LYS A 286 3.20 -19.80 26.42
CA LYS A 286 2.75 -19.82 27.81
C LYS A 286 1.33 -20.36 27.95
N PHE A 287 0.41 -19.96 27.08
CA PHE A 287 -0.94 -20.53 27.02
C PHE A 287 -0.91 -22.04 26.79
N LEU A 288 -0.21 -22.49 25.76
CA LEU A 288 -0.12 -23.92 25.42
C LEU A 288 0.55 -24.73 26.53
N GLU A 289 1.58 -24.20 27.19
CA GLU A 289 2.24 -24.86 28.31
C GLU A 289 1.28 -25.06 29.50
N VAL A 290 0.51 -24.02 29.86
CA VAL A 290 -0.49 -24.10 30.94
C VAL A 290 -1.63 -25.03 30.55
N PHE A 291 -2.16 -24.90 29.33
CA PHE A 291 -3.30 -25.68 28.86
C PHE A 291 -2.97 -27.17 28.70
N TRP A 292 -1.83 -27.49 28.07
CA TRP A 292 -1.35 -28.88 27.98
C TRP A 292 -0.95 -29.44 29.34
N GLY A 293 -0.28 -28.65 30.18
CA GLY A 293 0.04 -29.05 31.55
C GLY A 293 -1.20 -29.46 32.31
N SER A 294 -2.21 -28.59 32.37
CA SER A 294 -3.49 -28.85 33.05
C SER A 294 -4.22 -30.07 32.51
N CYS A 295 -4.26 -30.28 31.20
CA CYS A 295 -4.91 -31.45 30.61
C CYS A 295 -4.12 -32.74 30.85
N CYS A 296 -2.80 -32.73 30.68
CA CYS A 296 -1.99 -33.93 30.81
C CYS A 296 -1.76 -34.35 32.26
N GLU A 297 -1.69 -33.41 33.21
CA GLU A 297 -1.62 -33.69 34.65
C GLU A 297 -2.89 -34.40 35.14
N ARG A 298 -4.07 -33.95 34.68
CA ARG A 298 -5.37 -34.64 34.89
C ARG A 298 -5.37 -36.11 34.47
N LEU A 299 -4.55 -36.45 33.46
CA LEU A 299 -4.48 -37.79 32.88
C LEU A 299 -3.25 -38.58 33.33
N GLU A 300 -2.49 -38.07 34.31
CA GLU A 300 -1.24 -38.69 34.79
C GLU A 300 -0.21 -38.92 33.65
N MET A 301 -0.27 -38.11 32.59
CA MET A 301 0.64 -38.22 31.44
C MET A 301 1.97 -37.55 31.72
N GLU A 302 2.93 -38.33 32.22
CA GLU A 302 4.31 -37.88 32.38
C GLU A 302 4.95 -37.57 31.01
N ASN A 303 5.82 -36.56 30.96
CA ASN A 303 6.62 -36.19 29.79
C ASN A 303 5.84 -35.72 28.54
N TRP A 304 4.64 -35.16 28.70
CA TRP A 304 3.85 -34.58 27.60
C TRP A 304 4.63 -33.53 26.77
N ARG A 305 5.62 -32.85 27.36
CA ARG A 305 6.54 -31.93 26.65
C ARG A 305 7.36 -32.60 25.53
N ASN A 306 7.52 -33.93 25.58
CA ASN A 306 8.19 -34.71 24.53
C ASN A 306 7.24 -35.20 23.44
N ASP A 307 5.92 -34.99 23.60
CA ASP A 307 4.93 -35.33 22.58
C ASP A 307 5.26 -34.67 21.25
N ILE A 308 5.07 -35.39 20.16
CA ILE A 308 5.44 -34.94 18.82
C ILE A 308 4.62 -33.74 18.35
N ASP A 309 3.32 -33.69 18.68
CA ASP A 309 2.44 -32.60 18.28
C ASP A 309 2.71 -31.35 19.11
N TYR A 310 2.94 -31.50 20.42
CA TYR A 310 3.37 -30.39 21.27
C TYR A 310 4.70 -29.78 20.81
N ARG A 311 5.72 -30.62 20.56
CA ARG A 311 7.01 -30.14 20.03
C ARG A 311 6.86 -29.46 18.68
N ARG A 312 6.03 -30.01 17.78
CA ARG A 312 5.75 -29.38 16.47
C ARG A 312 5.11 -27.99 16.63
N MET A 313 4.16 -27.82 17.54
CA MET A 313 3.59 -26.50 17.84
C MET A 313 4.65 -25.55 18.40
N MET A 314 5.46 -26.00 19.35
CA MET A 314 6.54 -25.21 19.93
C MET A 314 7.59 -24.81 18.89
N ASP A 315 7.96 -25.71 17.98
CA ASP A 315 8.89 -25.44 16.89
C ASP A 315 8.34 -24.34 15.95
N GLN A 316 7.05 -24.39 15.58
CA GLN A 316 6.42 -23.33 14.79
C GLN A 316 6.43 -21.98 15.54
N LEU A 317 6.09 -21.97 16.83
CA LEU A 317 6.09 -20.77 17.66
C LEU A 317 7.48 -20.25 17.98
N ASN A 318 8.53 -21.08 17.91
CA ASN A 318 9.92 -20.65 18.11
C ASN A 318 10.53 -20.06 16.84
N GLN A 319 10.00 -20.41 15.66
CA GLN A 319 10.46 -19.87 14.39
C GLN A 319 10.00 -18.42 14.17
N SER A 320 8.93 -17.97 14.82
CA SER A 320 8.40 -16.61 14.70
C SER A 320 8.28 -15.93 16.07
N GLU A 321 8.57 -14.63 16.15
CA GLU A 321 8.29 -13.85 17.36
C GLU A 321 6.81 -13.40 17.43
N LYS A 322 6.18 -13.27 16.26
CA LYS A 322 4.80 -12.82 16.11
C LYS A 322 4.00 -13.88 15.35
N ILE A 323 2.81 -14.22 15.83
CA ILE A 323 1.86 -15.07 15.14
C ILE A 323 0.70 -14.22 14.62
N PRO A 324 0.52 -14.12 13.29
CA PRO A 324 -0.59 -13.39 12.70
C PRO A 324 -1.95 -13.91 13.15
N LEU A 325 -2.90 -12.98 13.29
CA LEU A 325 -4.32 -13.27 13.47
C LEU A 325 -5.03 -13.14 12.12
N MET A 326 -5.42 -14.28 11.55
CA MET A 326 -5.97 -14.38 10.20
C MET A 326 -7.46 -13.99 10.14
N ASP A 327 -7.80 -13.29 9.07
CA ASP A 327 -9.19 -13.02 8.64
C ASP A 327 -9.79 -14.28 7.97
N LEU A 328 -11.08 -14.25 7.63
CA LEU A 328 -11.75 -15.32 6.90
C LEU A 328 -11.22 -15.45 5.44
N PRO A 329 -11.34 -16.64 4.84
CA PRO A 329 -11.78 -17.89 5.44
C PRO A 329 -10.69 -18.51 6.33
N TRP A 330 -11.10 -19.23 7.38
CA TRP A 330 -10.19 -19.94 8.30
C TRP A 330 -9.82 -21.34 7.79
N SER A 331 -9.66 -21.46 6.48
CA SER A 331 -9.13 -22.66 5.83
C SER A 331 -7.62 -22.49 5.72
N ARG A 332 -6.86 -23.30 6.46
CA ARG A 332 -5.39 -23.30 6.40
C ARG A 332 -4.88 -24.68 6.02
N PRO A 333 -5.00 -25.08 4.74
CA PRO A 333 -4.61 -26.41 4.33
C PRO A 333 -3.09 -26.48 4.07
N TRP A 334 -2.28 -25.61 4.70
CA TRP A 334 -0.84 -25.56 4.47
C TRP A 334 -0.04 -24.94 5.63
N THR A 335 1.21 -25.37 5.77
CA THR A 335 2.24 -24.88 6.70
C THR A 335 3.36 -24.22 5.89
N ILE A 336 3.87 -23.06 6.32
CA ILE A 336 5.00 -22.39 5.66
C ILE A 336 6.31 -22.80 6.35
N ILE A 337 7.29 -23.23 5.57
CA ILE A 337 8.65 -23.58 6.04
C ILE A 337 9.68 -22.69 5.36
N ASP A 338 10.62 -22.12 6.12
CA ASP A 338 11.81 -21.45 5.59
C ASP A 338 12.99 -22.44 5.45
N LEU A 339 13.35 -22.76 4.22
CA LEU A 339 14.41 -23.71 3.91
C LEU A 339 15.81 -23.22 4.34
N HIS A 340 16.02 -21.91 4.50
CA HIS A 340 17.29 -21.38 5.03
C HIS A 340 17.53 -21.83 6.47
N SER A 341 16.47 -21.98 7.27
CA SER A 341 16.58 -22.41 8.67
C SER A 341 16.44 -23.93 8.87
N THR A 342 16.19 -24.68 7.78
CA THR A 342 15.88 -26.11 7.82
C THR A 342 17.15 -26.96 7.68
N PRO A 343 17.26 -28.12 8.36
CA PRO A 343 18.41 -29.03 8.19
C PRO A 343 18.64 -29.47 6.73
N ASN A 344 19.92 -29.56 6.37
CA ASN A 344 20.39 -29.69 4.98
C ASN A 344 19.72 -30.80 4.12
N PRO A 345 19.58 -32.08 4.56
CA PRO A 345 19.07 -33.11 3.66
C PRO A 345 17.60 -32.90 3.26
N ILE A 346 16.79 -32.30 4.14
CA ILE A 346 15.37 -32.00 3.86
C ILE A 346 15.28 -30.73 3.00
N CYS A 347 16.14 -29.76 3.26
CA CYS A 347 16.23 -28.49 2.54
C CYS A 347 16.50 -28.71 1.04
N GLU A 348 17.53 -29.48 0.68
CA GLU A 348 17.90 -29.75 -0.72
C GLU A 348 16.77 -30.49 -1.47
N GLN A 349 16.13 -31.46 -0.80
CA GLN A 349 15.02 -32.22 -1.39
C GLN A 349 13.81 -31.31 -1.67
N LEU A 350 13.41 -30.47 -0.71
CA LEU A 350 12.26 -29.57 -0.87
C LEU A 350 12.55 -28.47 -1.91
N ALA A 351 13.77 -27.93 -1.94
CA ALA A 351 14.18 -26.94 -2.94
C ALA A 351 14.15 -27.54 -4.36
N THR A 352 14.69 -28.74 -4.54
CA THR A 352 14.67 -29.48 -5.81
C THR A 352 13.24 -29.76 -6.28
N ARG A 353 12.38 -30.23 -5.38
CA ARG A 353 10.96 -30.47 -5.68
C ARG A 353 10.23 -29.19 -6.03
N PHE A 354 10.37 -28.11 -5.25
CA PHE A 354 9.75 -26.83 -5.57
C PHE A 354 10.21 -26.31 -6.94
N TYR A 355 11.51 -26.40 -7.24
CA TYR A 355 12.05 -25.97 -8.52
C TYR A 355 11.44 -26.73 -9.71
N HIS A 356 11.41 -28.06 -9.66
CA HIS A 356 10.92 -28.87 -10.77
C HIS A 356 9.40 -29.00 -10.84
N GLU A 357 8.71 -29.12 -9.71
CA GLU A 357 7.26 -29.34 -9.63
C GLU A 357 6.46 -28.04 -9.73
N VAL A 358 7.03 -26.91 -9.31
CA VAL A 358 6.28 -25.65 -9.15
C VAL A 358 6.88 -24.51 -9.98
N LEU A 359 8.19 -24.25 -9.89
CA LEU A 359 8.81 -23.12 -10.57
C LEU A 359 8.87 -23.33 -12.09
N VAL A 360 9.56 -24.38 -12.57
CA VAL A 360 9.77 -24.64 -14.01
C VAL A 360 8.45 -24.71 -14.80
N PRO A 361 7.36 -25.36 -14.32
CA PRO A 361 6.10 -25.40 -15.07
C PRO A 361 5.40 -24.04 -15.23
N ASN A 362 5.69 -23.07 -14.35
CA ASN A 362 5.05 -21.75 -14.36
C ASN A 362 5.84 -20.69 -15.17
N PHE A 363 7.11 -20.97 -15.49
CA PHE A 363 7.95 -20.08 -16.28
C PHE A 363 8.35 -20.75 -17.60
N SER A 364 7.74 -20.30 -18.69
CA SER A 364 7.94 -20.90 -20.03
C SER A 364 9.26 -20.51 -20.70
N GLY A 365 9.92 -19.46 -20.22
CA GLY A 365 11.20 -19.01 -20.75
C GLY A 365 12.38 -19.71 -20.09
N GLU A 366 13.19 -20.46 -20.85
CA GLU A 366 14.49 -20.99 -20.40
C GLU A 366 15.38 -19.87 -19.81
N ASN A 367 15.15 -18.63 -20.23
CA ASN A 367 15.90 -17.45 -19.82
C ASN A 367 15.39 -16.75 -18.55
N GLU A 368 14.30 -17.19 -17.93
CA GLU A 368 13.67 -16.44 -16.82
C GLU A 368 14.08 -16.91 -15.41
N LEU A 369 14.65 -18.12 -15.29
CA LEU A 369 14.95 -18.74 -13.99
C LEU A 369 16.44 -18.85 -13.67
N ASP A 370 16.85 -18.64 -12.43
CA ASP A 370 18.16 -19.07 -11.94
C ASP A 370 18.31 -20.59 -12.02
N SER A 371 19.53 -21.13 -12.07
CA SER A 371 19.72 -22.58 -12.05
C SER A 371 19.49 -23.16 -10.65
N LEU A 372 19.02 -24.41 -10.57
CA LEU A 372 18.83 -25.11 -9.29
C LEU A 372 20.15 -25.22 -8.51
N GLU A 373 21.28 -25.44 -9.19
CA GLU A 373 22.59 -25.49 -8.57
C GLU A 373 22.96 -24.16 -7.90
N SER A 374 22.55 -23.03 -8.51
CA SER A 374 22.73 -21.71 -7.92
C SER A 374 21.98 -21.61 -6.59
N TRP A 375 20.69 -21.96 -6.55
CA TRP A 375 19.89 -21.94 -5.33
C TRP A 375 20.44 -22.86 -4.24
N ILE A 376 20.81 -24.09 -4.58
CA ILE A 376 21.39 -25.04 -3.63
C ILE A 376 22.72 -24.52 -3.06
N SER A 377 23.53 -23.82 -3.87
CA SER A 377 24.79 -23.22 -3.40
C SER A 377 24.59 -22.01 -2.48
N MET A 378 23.47 -21.29 -2.66
CA MET A 378 23.11 -20.14 -1.85
C MET A 378 22.56 -20.56 -0.48
N LEU A 379 21.83 -21.67 -0.41
CA LEU A 379 21.31 -22.23 0.84
C LEU A 379 22.44 -22.59 1.84
N PRO A 380 22.20 -22.48 3.16
CA PRO A 380 23.20 -22.79 4.17
C PRO A 380 23.45 -24.30 4.26
N GLY A 381 24.73 -24.70 4.35
CA GLY A 381 25.13 -26.09 4.60
C GLY A 381 25.75 -26.85 3.41
N ASN A 382 25.51 -26.42 2.16
CA ASN A 382 26.10 -27.07 0.96
C ASN A 382 27.39 -26.42 0.45
N GLY A 383 27.79 -25.28 1.02
CA GLY A 383 29.13 -24.72 0.84
C GLY A 383 30.15 -25.64 1.51
N GLY A 384 30.68 -26.58 0.74
CA GLY A 384 31.53 -27.68 1.21
C GLY A 384 32.52 -27.24 2.29
N SER A 385 32.41 -27.87 3.46
CA SER A 385 33.39 -27.88 4.54
C SER A 385 34.70 -28.59 4.13
N ASN A 386 35.17 -28.38 2.90
CA ASN A 386 36.49 -28.78 2.41
C ASN A 386 37.58 -27.77 2.80
N ASN A 387 37.29 -26.85 3.73
CA ASN A 387 38.34 -26.18 4.50
C ASN A 387 38.92 -27.16 5.52
N ASN A 388 39.75 -28.08 5.00
CA ASN A 388 40.74 -28.80 5.78
C ASN A 388 41.65 -27.78 6.48
N GLY A 389 41.33 -27.46 7.73
CA GLY A 389 42.29 -27.49 8.85
C GLY A 389 43.55 -26.61 8.80
N ASN A 390 43.71 -25.64 7.91
CA ASN A 390 44.80 -24.67 8.00
C ASN A 390 44.29 -23.33 8.55
N ASN A 391 44.21 -23.29 9.90
CA ASN A 391 44.09 -22.10 10.75
C ASN A 391 45.32 -21.16 10.61
N ASN A 392 45.69 -20.79 9.39
CA ASN A 392 46.65 -19.72 9.17
C ASN A 392 45.91 -18.40 9.07
N ASN A 393 45.90 -17.76 10.23
CA ASN A 393 45.58 -16.39 10.62
C ASN A 393 46.13 -15.33 9.64
N SER A 394 45.67 -15.36 8.39
CA SER A 394 46.00 -14.36 7.38
C SER A 394 44.85 -13.36 7.30
N ASN A 395 45.08 -12.21 7.94
CA ASN A 395 44.35 -10.95 7.74
C ASN A 395 44.50 -10.45 6.29
N SER A 396 44.16 -11.27 5.29
CA SER A 396 43.99 -10.77 3.93
C SER A 396 42.61 -10.13 3.84
N SER A 397 42.58 -8.83 4.05
CA SER A 397 41.50 -7.88 3.78
C SER A 397 41.14 -7.78 2.29
N SER A 398 41.25 -8.86 1.52
CA SER A 398 40.83 -8.91 0.13
C SER A 398 39.34 -9.19 0.06
N GLY A 399 38.56 -8.10 0.14
CA GLY A 399 37.16 -7.96 -0.30
C GLY A 399 36.35 -9.24 -0.49
N GLY A 400 36.16 -10.01 0.57
CA GLY A 400 35.24 -11.13 0.56
C GLY A 400 33.83 -10.57 0.36
N VAL A 401 33.23 -10.89 -0.79
CA VAL A 401 31.82 -10.57 -1.07
C VAL A 401 31.00 -11.16 0.08
N THR A 402 30.32 -10.30 0.82
CA THR A 402 29.41 -10.67 1.90
C THR A 402 28.36 -11.60 1.30
N LYS A 403 28.28 -12.83 1.83
CA LYS A 403 27.27 -13.79 1.37
C LYS A 403 25.89 -13.20 1.70
N GLN A 404 25.07 -13.04 0.67
CA GLN A 404 23.67 -12.61 0.79
C GLN A 404 22.87 -13.72 1.49
N ASP A 405 21.91 -13.33 2.32
CA ASP A 405 21.06 -14.29 3.01
C ASP A 405 19.90 -14.67 2.07
N PHE A 406 20.02 -15.83 1.42
CA PHE A 406 19.04 -16.38 0.47
C PHE A 406 18.03 -17.26 1.19
N HIS A 407 16.74 -17.02 0.95
CA HIS A 407 15.65 -17.76 1.56
C HIS A 407 14.68 -18.31 0.52
N LEU A 408 14.14 -19.49 0.82
CA LEU A 408 13.04 -20.11 0.08
C LEU A 408 11.97 -20.53 1.08
N LEU A 409 10.83 -19.83 1.06
CA LEU A 409 9.63 -20.26 1.77
C LEU A 409 8.85 -21.24 0.91
N VAL A 410 8.48 -22.37 1.49
CA VAL A 410 7.64 -23.37 0.84
C VAL A 410 6.38 -23.57 1.66
N SER A 411 5.23 -23.49 0.99
CA SER A 411 3.92 -23.80 1.58
C SER A 411 3.58 -25.27 1.32
N LEU A 412 3.41 -26.04 2.40
CA LEU A 412 3.26 -27.50 2.37
C LEU A 412 1.91 -27.94 2.92
N ARG A 413 1.23 -28.83 2.22
CA ARG A 413 0.04 -29.53 2.71
C ARG A 413 0.41 -30.97 3.07
N TYR A 414 0.10 -31.35 4.30
CA TYR A 414 0.19 -32.73 4.77
C TYR A 414 -1.15 -33.42 4.52
N LEU A 415 -1.14 -34.64 3.99
CA LEU A 415 -2.36 -35.45 3.86
C LEU A 415 -2.60 -36.14 5.21
N ASP A 416 -3.83 -36.05 5.73
CA ASP A 416 -4.14 -36.19 7.16
C ASP A 416 -3.86 -37.58 7.79
N ASP A 417 -3.51 -38.63 7.03
CA ASP A 417 -3.50 -40.00 7.54
C ASP A 417 -2.18 -40.79 7.42
N ASP A 418 -1.12 -40.23 6.84
CA ASP A 418 0.10 -41.00 6.64
C ASP A 418 1.37 -40.13 6.80
N ILE A 419 1.98 -40.20 7.99
CA ILE A 419 3.26 -39.54 8.32
C ILE A 419 4.36 -39.95 7.31
N THR A 420 4.19 -41.07 6.60
CA THR A 420 5.13 -41.55 5.59
C THR A 420 4.98 -40.86 4.23
N GLN A 421 3.85 -40.21 3.95
CA GLN A 421 3.64 -39.52 2.69
C GLN A 421 4.39 -38.18 2.64
N GLN A 422 5.03 -37.92 1.51
CA GLN A 422 5.71 -36.64 1.30
C GLN A 422 4.66 -35.52 1.20
N PRO A 423 4.91 -34.35 1.82
CA PRO A 423 3.97 -33.24 1.74
C PRO A 423 3.84 -32.71 0.31
N MET A 424 2.63 -32.25 -0.02
CA MET A 424 2.33 -31.60 -1.29
C MET A 424 2.73 -30.14 -1.24
N ILE A 425 3.50 -29.67 -2.22
CA ILE A 425 3.90 -28.26 -2.32
C ILE A 425 2.73 -27.48 -2.93
N CYS A 426 2.20 -26.52 -2.18
CA CYS A 426 1.05 -25.69 -2.60
C CYS A 426 1.46 -24.32 -3.14
N GLY A 427 2.71 -23.92 -2.89
CA GLY A 427 3.27 -22.64 -3.33
C GLY A 427 4.61 -22.37 -2.67
N GLY A 428 5.21 -21.24 -3.00
CA GLY A 428 6.46 -20.79 -2.41
C GLY A 428 6.85 -19.37 -2.81
N LEU A 429 7.83 -18.85 -2.07
CA LEU A 429 8.36 -17.50 -2.22
C LEU A 429 9.88 -17.53 -2.04
N VAL A 430 10.60 -17.04 -3.04
CA VAL A 430 12.05 -16.84 -2.99
C VAL A 430 12.38 -15.39 -2.74
N PHE A 431 13.31 -15.15 -1.82
CA PHE A 431 13.75 -13.80 -1.50
C PHE A 431 15.16 -13.77 -0.92
N GLU A 432 15.79 -12.61 -1.03
CA GLU A 432 17.19 -12.39 -0.65
C GLU A 432 17.32 -11.13 0.20
N TYR A 433 18.23 -11.16 1.18
CA TYR A 433 18.64 -9.97 1.92
C TYR A 433 20.06 -9.54 1.52
N HIS A 434 20.17 -8.31 1.04
CA HIS A 434 21.42 -7.67 0.64
C HIS A 434 21.96 -6.80 1.78
N SER A 435 22.87 -7.37 2.58
CA SER A 435 23.41 -6.73 3.79
C SER A 435 24.13 -5.42 3.53
N ASP A 436 24.80 -5.28 2.39
CA ASP A 436 25.61 -4.09 2.07
C ASP A 436 24.76 -2.83 1.92
N VAL A 437 23.50 -2.98 1.52
CA VAL A 437 22.55 -1.88 1.30
C VAL A 437 21.36 -1.93 2.26
N ASN A 438 21.32 -2.94 3.13
CA ASN A 438 20.20 -3.22 4.03
C ASN A 438 18.85 -3.26 3.27
N CYS A 439 18.77 -3.99 2.16
CA CYS A 439 17.54 -4.11 1.37
C CYS A 439 17.19 -5.58 1.13
N GLY A 440 15.89 -5.88 1.03
CA GLY A 440 15.39 -7.18 0.61
C GLY A 440 14.93 -7.18 -0.85
N LEU A 441 14.98 -8.33 -1.51
CA LEU A 441 14.46 -8.55 -2.87
C LEU A 441 13.61 -9.82 -2.90
N LEU A 442 12.38 -9.74 -3.36
CA LEU A 442 11.50 -10.87 -3.65
C LEU A 442 11.47 -11.09 -5.16
N SER A 443 11.75 -12.32 -5.61
CA SER A 443 11.90 -12.61 -7.05
C SER A 443 10.81 -13.54 -7.59
N TYR A 444 10.50 -14.64 -6.89
CA TYR A 444 9.56 -15.65 -7.38
C TYR A 444 8.42 -15.84 -6.39
N ILE A 445 7.19 -15.46 -6.76
CA ILE A 445 5.97 -15.62 -5.92
C ILE A 445 4.95 -16.51 -6.63
N LEU A 446 4.90 -17.79 -6.24
CA LEU A 446 4.03 -18.81 -6.84
C LEU A 446 3.07 -19.35 -5.79
N VAL A 447 1.77 -19.12 -5.94
CA VAL A 447 0.78 -19.55 -4.94
C VAL A 447 -0.52 -20.06 -5.56
N GLY A 448 -1.23 -20.91 -4.81
CA GLY A 448 -2.56 -21.36 -5.19
C GLY A 448 -3.67 -20.32 -4.96
N ASP A 449 -3.50 -19.39 -4.01
CA ASP A 449 -4.52 -18.39 -3.67
C ASP A 449 -3.93 -17.11 -3.04
N GLU A 450 -4.75 -16.05 -2.95
CA GLU A 450 -4.36 -14.74 -2.41
C GLU A 450 -3.99 -14.78 -0.91
N HIS A 451 -4.61 -15.66 -0.13
CA HIS A 451 -4.34 -15.80 1.30
C HIS A 451 -2.94 -16.38 1.54
N MET A 452 -2.55 -17.37 0.74
CA MET A 452 -1.22 -17.95 0.75
C MET A 452 -0.17 -16.93 0.31
N ALA A 453 -0.40 -16.15 -0.75
CA ALA A 453 0.51 -15.07 -1.14
C ALA A 453 0.71 -14.08 0.00
N ARG A 454 -0.39 -13.71 0.67
CA ARG A 454 -0.35 -12.78 1.80
C ARG A 454 0.50 -13.31 2.94
N SER A 455 0.31 -14.55 3.37
CA SER A 455 1.09 -15.15 4.45
C SER A 455 2.55 -15.36 4.08
N LEU A 456 2.86 -15.79 2.85
CA LEU A 456 4.24 -15.92 2.37
C LEU A 456 4.95 -14.56 2.33
N ILE A 457 4.33 -13.54 1.74
CA ILE A 457 4.91 -12.19 1.67
C ILE A 457 5.13 -11.63 3.07
N GLN A 458 4.16 -11.76 3.97
CA GLN A 458 4.30 -11.30 5.35
C GLN A 458 5.48 -11.99 6.04
N ARG A 459 5.55 -13.32 5.91
CA ARG A 459 6.62 -14.11 6.52
C ARG A 459 8.00 -13.73 5.97
N ALA A 460 8.11 -13.49 4.67
CA ALA A 460 9.35 -13.00 4.06
C ALA A 460 9.76 -11.62 4.59
N VAL A 461 8.81 -10.69 4.73
CA VAL A 461 9.08 -9.36 5.31
C VAL A 461 9.58 -9.46 6.75
N ASP A 462 8.96 -10.31 7.57
CA ASP A 462 9.39 -10.51 8.96
C ASP A 462 10.81 -11.10 9.03
N ILE A 463 11.14 -12.05 8.14
CA ILE A 463 12.48 -12.64 8.05
C ILE A 463 13.50 -11.61 7.57
N LEU A 464 13.17 -10.80 6.56
CA LEU A 464 14.03 -9.72 6.06
C LEU A 464 14.34 -8.69 7.15
N ASP A 465 13.33 -8.27 7.92
CA ASP A 465 13.54 -7.35 9.03
C ASP A 465 14.40 -7.98 10.14
N ARG A 466 14.21 -9.28 10.43
CA ARG A 466 15.08 -10.01 11.37
C ARG A 466 16.53 -10.08 10.88
N ASN A 467 16.76 -10.46 9.62
CA ASN A 467 18.11 -10.51 9.02
C ASN A 467 18.80 -9.14 9.11
N ALA A 468 18.06 -8.06 8.86
CA ALA A 468 18.57 -6.70 9.02
C ALA A 468 19.00 -6.40 10.46
N VAL A 469 18.16 -6.75 11.45
CA VAL A 469 18.47 -6.57 12.88
C VAL A 469 19.70 -7.39 13.30
N GLU A 470 19.78 -8.65 12.90
CA GLU A 470 20.93 -9.54 13.18
C GLU A 470 22.24 -8.99 12.59
N ARG A 471 22.15 -8.22 11.51
CA ARG A 471 23.28 -7.57 10.83
C ARG A 471 23.58 -6.16 11.38
N GLY A 472 22.93 -5.76 12.48
CA GLY A 472 23.15 -4.50 13.18
C GLY A 472 22.23 -3.36 12.77
N ASN A 473 21.32 -3.57 11.80
CA ASN A 473 20.32 -2.58 11.41
C ASN A 473 19.09 -2.72 12.31
N LEU A 474 19.17 -2.19 13.54
CA LEU A 474 18.12 -2.33 14.58
C LEU A 474 16.74 -1.85 14.15
N ALA A 475 16.66 -0.93 13.18
CA ALA A 475 15.39 -0.52 12.64
C ALA A 475 14.73 -1.67 11.85
N GLY A 476 15.51 -2.52 11.16
CA GLY A 476 15.11 -3.50 10.12
C GLY A 476 15.55 -3.07 8.70
N CYS A 477 14.97 -3.66 7.65
CA CYS A 477 15.31 -3.41 6.24
C CYS A 477 14.98 -1.98 5.78
N ASN A 478 15.86 -1.31 5.03
CA ASN A 478 15.62 0.04 4.49
C ASN A 478 14.51 0.06 3.43
N ALA A 479 14.55 -0.91 2.50
CA ALA A 479 13.57 -1.11 1.46
C ALA A 479 13.44 -2.60 1.13
N ILE A 480 12.25 -3.03 0.74
CA ILE A 480 11.98 -4.39 0.29
C ILE A 480 11.40 -4.29 -1.12
N PHE A 481 12.13 -4.83 -2.07
CA PHE A 481 11.82 -4.78 -3.49
C PHE A 481 11.14 -6.07 -3.96
N LEU A 482 10.38 -5.97 -5.04
CA LEU A 482 9.74 -7.08 -5.73
C LEU A 482 9.90 -6.89 -7.23
N GLU A 483 10.37 -7.91 -7.93
CA GLU A 483 10.30 -7.96 -9.38
C GLU A 483 8.90 -8.39 -9.82
N THR A 484 8.35 -7.68 -10.82
CA THR A 484 7.01 -7.94 -11.37
C THR A 484 7.04 -7.74 -12.87
N ALA A 485 6.37 -8.57 -13.68
CA ALA A 485 6.37 -8.32 -15.12
C ALA A 485 5.63 -7.03 -15.49
N HIS A 486 6.03 -6.46 -16.62
CA HIS A 486 5.27 -5.40 -17.25
C HIS A 486 3.84 -5.86 -17.56
N PHE A 487 2.88 -4.98 -17.27
CA PHE A 487 1.49 -5.17 -17.63
C PHE A 487 1.38 -5.33 -19.16
N SER A 488 1.22 -6.56 -19.63
CA SER A 488 0.85 -6.79 -21.03
C SER A 488 -0.67 -6.79 -21.10
N ASN A 489 -1.24 -5.75 -21.73
CA ASN A 489 -2.70 -5.56 -21.82
C ASN A 489 -3.45 -6.77 -22.40
N ASN A 490 -2.76 -7.69 -23.09
CA ASN A 490 -3.37 -8.83 -23.77
C ASN A 490 -3.88 -9.92 -22.83
N SER A 491 -3.60 -9.87 -21.51
CA SER A 491 -4.12 -10.84 -20.53
C SER A 491 -5.39 -10.40 -19.80
N THR A 492 -5.93 -9.20 -20.07
CA THR A 492 -7.11 -8.67 -19.35
C THR A 492 -8.43 -9.40 -19.61
N THR A 493 -8.47 -10.37 -20.53
CA THR A 493 -9.72 -11.04 -20.92
C THR A 493 -10.18 -12.22 -20.05
N THR A 494 -9.49 -12.60 -18.95
CA THR A 494 -9.87 -13.83 -18.22
C THR A 494 -9.89 -13.82 -16.68
N SER A 495 -9.53 -12.74 -15.97
CA SER A 495 -9.39 -12.83 -14.49
C SER A 495 -10.27 -11.91 -13.63
N THR A 496 -11.11 -11.05 -14.21
CA THR A 496 -12.05 -10.21 -13.44
C THR A 496 -13.42 -10.85 -13.18
N THR A 497 -13.62 -12.14 -13.48
CA THR A 497 -14.77 -12.88 -12.94
C THR A 497 -14.59 -13.08 -11.43
N THR A 498 -15.09 -12.11 -10.69
CA THR A 498 -15.59 -12.29 -9.32
C THR A 498 -16.34 -13.63 -9.21
N THR A 499 -15.74 -14.58 -8.50
CA THR A 499 -16.45 -15.46 -7.56
C THR A 499 -17.68 -16.23 -8.08
N THR A 500 -17.48 -17.11 -9.05
CA THR A 500 -18.18 -18.42 -9.01
C THR A 500 -17.18 -19.50 -8.62
N LYS A 501 -17.10 -19.71 -7.30
CA LYS A 501 -16.28 -20.68 -6.56
C LYS A 501 -16.69 -22.15 -6.84
N ASN A 502 -16.48 -22.66 -8.05
CA ASN A 502 -16.52 -24.10 -8.26
C ASN A 502 -15.12 -24.60 -8.63
N ASN A 503 -14.43 -25.07 -7.56
CA ASN A 503 -13.25 -25.96 -7.50
C ASN A 503 -13.12 -26.89 -8.73
N THR A 504 -11.93 -27.16 -9.28
CA THR A 504 -10.92 -28.06 -8.67
C THR A 504 -9.47 -27.82 -9.13
N ASP A 505 -9.20 -26.86 -10.00
CA ASP A 505 -7.82 -26.69 -10.49
C ASP A 505 -7.00 -25.97 -9.42
N ASN A 506 -6.31 -26.76 -8.57
CA ASN A 506 -5.22 -26.35 -7.67
C ASN A 506 -4.02 -25.82 -8.48
N ARG A 507 -4.25 -24.93 -9.43
CA ARG A 507 -3.24 -24.39 -10.30
C ARG A 507 -2.51 -23.29 -9.53
N ILE A 508 -1.28 -23.58 -9.17
CA ILE A 508 -0.35 -22.58 -8.65
C ILE A 508 -0.16 -21.52 -9.75
N MET A 509 -0.35 -20.25 -9.40
CA MET A 509 -0.18 -19.13 -10.31
C MET A 509 0.85 -18.15 -9.78
N GLU A 510 1.54 -17.48 -10.70
CA GLU A 510 2.46 -16.42 -10.35
C GLU A 510 1.69 -15.14 -9.96
N THR A 511 1.80 -14.77 -8.68
CA THR A 511 0.99 -13.66 -8.10
C THR A 511 1.67 -12.31 -8.23
N SER A 512 2.94 -12.27 -8.62
CA SER A 512 3.68 -11.05 -8.96
C SER A 512 2.96 -10.21 -10.03
N TYR A 513 2.08 -10.81 -10.83
CA TYR A 513 1.28 -10.14 -11.88
C TYR A 513 -0.05 -9.55 -11.41
N CYS A 514 -0.50 -9.88 -10.20
CA CYS A 514 -1.75 -9.35 -9.66
C CYS A 514 -1.50 -7.97 -9.03
N HIS A 515 -1.33 -6.94 -9.87
CA HIS A 515 -0.98 -5.59 -9.40
C HIS A 515 -1.98 -5.07 -8.37
N GLU A 516 -3.28 -5.29 -8.56
CA GLU A 516 -4.33 -4.89 -7.60
C GLU A 516 -4.13 -5.49 -6.20
N PHE A 517 -3.80 -6.78 -6.12
CA PHE A 517 -3.46 -7.43 -4.87
C PHE A 517 -2.20 -6.80 -4.25
N LEU A 518 -1.15 -6.60 -5.04
CA LEU A 518 0.09 -6.00 -4.57
C LEU A 518 -0.13 -4.57 -4.06
N ASP A 519 -0.93 -3.76 -4.73
CA ASP A 519 -1.23 -2.39 -4.28
C ASP A 519 -2.02 -2.36 -2.96
N ARG A 520 -2.99 -3.28 -2.78
CA ARG A 520 -3.69 -3.47 -1.48
C ARG A 520 -2.71 -3.84 -0.37
N MET A 521 -1.75 -4.72 -0.69
CA MET A 521 -0.65 -5.14 0.18
C MET A 521 0.40 -4.03 0.43
N GLY A 522 0.26 -2.85 -0.18
CA GLY A 522 1.16 -1.71 0.04
C GLY A 522 2.36 -1.64 -0.91
N TRP A 523 2.42 -2.48 -1.93
CA TRP A 523 3.44 -2.38 -2.96
C TRP A 523 3.17 -1.22 -3.89
N ARG A 524 4.23 -0.53 -4.31
CA ARG A 524 4.17 0.55 -5.30
C ARG A 524 5.25 0.36 -6.34
N LYS A 525 4.93 0.62 -7.60
CA LYS A 525 5.93 0.55 -8.67
C LYS A 525 6.92 1.70 -8.53
N VAL A 526 8.20 1.42 -8.68
CA VAL A 526 9.27 2.42 -8.69
C VAL A 526 9.33 3.05 -10.09
N ASP A 527 9.23 4.38 -10.20
CA ASP A 527 9.11 5.10 -11.49
C ASP A 527 10.44 5.23 -12.27
N PHE A 528 10.99 4.11 -12.72
CA PHE A 528 12.16 4.06 -13.62
C PHE A 528 12.17 2.83 -14.52
N SER A 529 12.98 2.88 -15.58
CA SER A 529 13.21 1.77 -16.51
C SER A 529 14.15 0.74 -15.87
N TYR A 530 13.59 -0.16 -15.06
CA TYR A 530 14.34 -1.23 -14.44
C TYR A 530 14.87 -2.24 -15.47
N VAL A 531 16.11 -2.70 -15.27
CA VAL A 531 16.73 -3.77 -16.06
C VAL A 531 17.31 -4.78 -15.08
N GLN A 532 16.81 -6.02 -15.17
CA GLN A 532 17.31 -7.15 -14.40
C GLN A 532 18.69 -7.58 -14.95
N PRO A 533 19.69 -7.84 -14.09
CA PRO A 533 20.97 -8.38 -14.51
C PRO A 533 20.82 -9.76 -15.17
N PRO A 534 21.84 -10.23 -15.91
CA PRO A 534 21.82 -11.58 -16.45
C PRO A 534 21.93 -12.62 -15.32
N LEU A 535 20.91 -13.47 -15.20
CA LEU A 535 20.83 -14.51 -14.16
C LEU A 535 21.77 -15.70 -14.42
N SER A 536 22.26 -15.88 -15.66
CA SER A 536 23.28 -16.86 -15.99
C SER A 536 24.20 -16.37 -17.11
N VAL A 537 25.32 -17.07 -17.33
CA VAL A 537 26.33 -16.74 -18.36
C VAL A 537 25.73 -16.59 -19.76
N ASP A 538 24.72 -17.40 -20.10
CA ASP A 538 24.11 -17.41 -21.43
C ASP A 538 22.93 -16.43 -21.56
N LYS A 539 22.50 -15.82 -20.45
CA LYS A 539 21.34 -14.92 -20.41
C LYS A 539 21.78 -13.48 -20.62
N LYS A 540 20.91 -12.72 -21.28
CA LYS A 540 21.05 -11.27 -21.43
C LYS A 540 20.24 -10.56 -20.34
N PRO A 541 20.62 -9.32 -19.98
CA PRO A 541 19.77 -8.47 -19.14
C PRO A 541 18.34 -8.39 -19.66
N SER A 542 17.37 -8.34 -18.74
CA SER A 542 15.94 -8.31 -19.08
C SER A 542 15.31 -6.98 -18.69
N GLY A 543 14.85 -6.22 -19.70
CA GLY A 543 14.03 -5.02 -19.52
C GLY A 543 12.52 -5.30 -19.52
N LYS A 544 12.10 -6.55 -19.28
CA LYS A 544 10.68 -6.96 -19.28
C LYS A 544 10.02 -6.82 -17.91
N LEU A 545 10.82 -6.63 -16.86
CA LEU A 545 10.36 -6.55 -15.48
C LEU A 545 10.29 -5.09 -15.03
N SER A 546 9.38 -4.82 -14.11
CA SER A 546 9.34 -3.60 -13.31
C SER A 546 9.80 -3.93 -11.89
N LEU A 547 10.35 -2.93 -11.21
CA LEU A 547 10.65 -3.02 -9.79
C LEU A 547 9.50 -2.36 -9.00
N ALA A 548 8.95 -3.09 -8.04
CA ALA A 548 8.06 -2.57 -7.03
C ALA A 548 8.77 -2.51 -5.67
N VAL A 549 8.29 -1.66 -4.77
CA VAL A 549 8.78 -1.56 -3.39
C VAL A 549 7.61 -1.59 -2.42
N LEU A 550 7.78 -2.27 -1.30
CA LEU A 550 6.81 -2.28 -0.22
C LEU A 550 6.87 -0.95 0.55
N VAL A 551 5.75 -0.24 0.62
CA VAL A 551 5.64 1.00 1.39
C VAL A 551 5.57 0.68 2.88
N THR A 552 6.72 0.78 3.55
CA THR A 552 6.83 0.68 5.01
C THR A 552 6.94 2.08 5.64
N LYS A 553 6.88 2.17 6.97
CA LYS A 553 7.10 3.42 7.72
C LYS A 553 8.45 4.08 7.46
N ARG A 554 9.40 3.36 6.86
CA ARG A 554 10.77 3.80 6.56
C ARG A 554 10.87 4.48 5.20
N ILE A 555 9.93 4.18 4.30
CA ILE A 555 9.92 4.78 2.97
C ILE A 555 9.51 6.25 3.12
N PRO A 556 10.36 7.20 2.71
CA PRO A 556 10.06 8.61 2.84
C PRO A 556 8.76 9.01 2.16
N GLN A 557 8.01 9.85 2.84
CA GLN A 557 6.77 10.40 2.34
C GLN A 557 6.94 11.90 2.11
N SER A 558 6.64 12.35 0.88
CA SER A 558 6.66 13.78 0.56
C SER A 558 5.34 14.47 0.94
N ARG A 559 4.23 13.71 0.93
CA ARG A 559 2.85 14.13 1.25
C ARG A 559 2.01 12.91 1.62
N PRO A 560 0.84 13.08 2.28
CA PRO A 560 -0.17 12.02 2.37
C PRO A 560 -0.29 11.28 1.02
N ASP A 561 -0.08 9.97 1.04
CA ASP A 561 -0.12 9.04 -0.10
C ASP A 561 0.96 9.19 -1.20
N CYS A 562 1.86 10.18 -1.14
CA CYS A 562 2.97 10.35 -2.10
C CYS A 562 4.33 9.93 -1.50
N HIS A 563 4.69 8.69 -1.73
CA HIS A 563 5.97 8.10 -1.30
C HIS A 563 7.02 8.23 -2.40
N TYR A 564 8.29 8.27 -2.00
CA TYR A 564 9.42 8.27 -2.92
C TYR A 564 10.58 7.45 -2.36
N LEU A 565 11.44 6.94 -3.24
CA LEU A 565 12.72 6.36 -2.87
C LEU A 565 13.85 7.37 -3.10
N PRO A 566 14.81 7.51 -2.16
CA PRO A 566 16.06 8.21 -2.45
C PRO A 566 16.79 7.52 -3.59
N ALA A 567 17.15 8.26 -4.62
CA ALA A 567 17.87 7.70 -5.78
C ALA A 567 19.23 7.10 -5.38
N SER A 568 19.87 7.64 -4.35
CA SER A 568 21.12 7.09 -3.79
C SER A 568 20.95 5.65 -3.29
N LEU A 569 19.86 5.36 -2.58
CA LEU A 569 19.57 4.01 -2.08
C LEU A 569 19.33 3.04 -3.23
N LEU A 570 18.52 3.47 -4.21
CA LEU A 570 18.20 2.65 -5.38
C LEU A 570 19.43 2.40 -6.25
N LEU A 571 20.27 3.42 -6.46
CA LEU A 571 21.52 3.31 -7.19
C LEU A 571 22.48 2.32 -6.52
N GLU A 572 22.62 2.40 -5.19
CA GLU A 572 23.46 1.50 -4.41
C GLU A 572 22.94 0.06 -4.49
N PHE A 573 21.62 -0.13 -4.31
CA PHE A 573 20.98 -1.43 -4.44
C PHE A 573 21.16 -2.03 -5.84
N THR A 574 20.80 -1.29 -6.91
CA THR A 574 20.90 -1.81 -8.28
C THR A 574 22.34 -2.11 -8.67
N THR A 575 23.29 -1.28 -8.25
CA THR A 575 24.73 -1.50 -8.51
C THR A 575 25.22 -2.75 -7.80
N ASN A 576 24.86 -2.96 -6.53
CA ASN A 576 25.28 -4.14 -5.78
C ASN A 576 24.60 -5.42 -6.28
N TYR A 577 23.31 -5.34 -6.63
CA TYR A 577 22.57 -6.46 -7.21
C TYR A 577 23.15 -6.89 -8.56
N TRP A 578 23.45 -5.94 -9.45
CA TRP A 578 24.14 -6.21 -10.71
C TRP A 578 25.55 -6.74 -10.49
N ARG A 579 26.35 -6.11 -9.63
CA ARG A 579 27.71 -6.56 -9.33
C ARG A 579 27.73 -8.01 -8.84
N PHE A 580 26.82 -8.37 -7.95
CA PHE A 580 26.72 -9.74 -7.43
C PHE A 580 26.43 -10.75 -8.55
N ASN A 581 25.34 -10.56 -9.30
CA ASN A 581 24.94 -11.46 -10.38
C ASN A 581 25.98 -11.53 -11.50
N CYS A 582 26.53 -10.39 -11.91
CA CYS A 582 27.54 -10.33 -12.95
C CYS A 582 28.86 -10.97 -12.50
N SER A 583 29.28 -10.81 -11.24
CA SER A 583 30.49 -11.45 -10.72
C SER A 583 30.38 -12.97 -10.66
N ALA A 584 29.20 -13.50 -10.31
CA ALA A 584 28.92 -14.93 -10.31
C ALA A 584 28.96 -15.52 -11.73
N ASN A 585 28.55 -14.73 -12.73
CA ASN A 585 28.44 -15.15 -14.13
C ASN A 585 29.63 -14.73 -15.02
N GLY A 586 30.66 -14.07 -14.47
CA GLY A 586 31.80 -13.56 -15.25
C GLY A 586 31.42 -12.49 -16.28
N TYR A 587 30.33 -11.76 -16.05
CA TYR A 587 29.80 -10.75 -16.95
C TYR A 587 30.35 -9.36 -16.60
N ALA A 588 30.79 -8.58 -17.60
CA ALA A 588 31.29 -7.21 -17.38
C ALA A 588 30.14 -6.20 -17.42
N MET A 589 29.57 -5.86 -16.25
CA MET A 589 28.43 -4.93 -16.17
C MET A 589 28.71 -3.55 -16.76
N ASP A 590 29.97 -3.09 -16.70
CA ASP A 590 30.34 -1.76 -17.19
C ASP A 590 30.20 -1.62 -18.72
N ASP A 591 30.22 -2.74 -19.44
CA ASP A 591 30.07 -2.78 -20.91
C ASP A 591 28.60 -2.89 -21.36
N ASP A 592 27.67 -3.14 -20.43
CA ASP A 592 26.26 -3.32 -20.78
C ASP A 592 25.52 -1.98 -20.94
N VAL A 593 25.01 -1.75 -22.14
CA VAL A 593 24.35 -0.49 -22.51
C VAL A 593 23.06 -0.26 -21.73
N ASP A 594 22.31 -1.33 -21.43
CA ASP A 594 21.02 -1.21 -20.75
C ASP A 594 21.22 -0.91 -19.26
N TYR A 595 22.25 -1.50 -18.63
CA TYR A 595 22.72 -1.15 -17.29
C TYR A 595 23.18 0.31 -17.22
N GLN A 596 24.10 0.73 -18.10
CA GLN A 596 24.61 2.10 -18.10
C GLN A 596 23.47 3.12 -18.24
N HIS A 597 22.50 2.82 -19.10
CA HIS A 597 21.33 3.67 -19.28
C HIS A 597 20.41 3.69 -18.03
N MET A 598 20.18 2.53 -17.38
CA MET A 598 19.42 2.47 -16.12
C MET A 598 20.10 3.33 -15.04
N ILE A 599 21.41 3.16 -14.85
CA ILE A 599 22.22 3.88 -13.87
C ILE A 599 22.25 5.39 -14.18
N GLU A 600 22.42 5.76 -15.46
CA GLU A 600 22.37 7.15 -15.89
C GLU A 600 21.02 7.77 -15.52
N ASN A 601 19.89 7.12 -15.86
CA ASN A 601 18.56 7.64 -15.51
C ASN A 601 18.33 7.79 -14.00
N LEU A 602 18.84 6.85 -13.19
CA LEU A 602 18.75 6.94 -11.74
C LEU A 602 19.61 8.09 -11.20
N SER A 603 20.84 8.25 -11.71
CA SER A 603 21.76 9.31 -11.29
C SER A 603 21.26 10.72 -11.61
N ARG A 604 20.35 10.83 -12.60
CA ARG A 604 19.73 12.07 -13.04
C ARG A 604 18.65 12.60 -12.09
N ARG A 605 18.29 11.87 -11.02
CA ARG A 605 17.20 12.23 -10.10
C ARG A 605 17.67 12.11 -8.65
N GLU A 606 17.21 12.99 -7.77
CA GLU A 606 17.43 12.82 -6.33
C GLU A 606 16.38 11.88 -5.69
N LYS A 607 15.13 11.94 -6.20
CA LYS A 607 13.97 11.25 -5.64
C LYS A 607 13.23 10.51 -6.75
N ILE A 608 12.96 9.23 -6.55
CA ILE A 608 12.23 8.39 -7.48
C ILE A 608 10.79 8.21 -6.98
N PRO A 609 9.78 8.75 -7.66
CA PRO A 609 8.38 8.59 -7.26
C PRO A 609 7.96 7.13 -7.20
N LEU A 610 7.05 6.83 -6.27
CA LEU A 610 6.38 5.53 -6.18
C LEU A 610 4.96 5.66 -6.74
N LEU A 611 4.65 4.87 -7.76
CA LEU A 611 3.39 4.91 -8.50
C LEU A 611 2.36 3.97 -7.87
N HIS A 612 1.13 4.46 -7.74
CA HIS A 612 -0.06 3.65 -7.48
C HIS A 612 -0.56 3.02 -8.81
N ILE A 613 -1.49 2.08 -8.72
CA ILE A 613 -2.15 1.54 -9.92
C ILE A 613 -2.91 2.64 -10.68
N PRO A 614 -2.88 2.65 -12.04
CA PRO A 614 -2.23 1.66 -12.90
C PRO A 614 -0.70 1.82 -12.92
N TRP A 615 0.01 0.71 -12.76
CA TRP A 615 1.47 0.62 -12.83
C TRP A 615 2.04 0.83 -14.25
N SER A 616 1.19 1.15 -15.22
CA SER A 616 1.51 1.30 -16.63
C SER A 616 1.59 2.76 -17.03
N ARG A 617 2.50 3.52 -16.44
CA ARG A 617 2.83 4.86 -16.93
C ARG A 617 4.01 4.78 -17.90
N PRO A 618 3.87 5.12 -19.20
CA PRO A 618 4.92 4.90 -20.21
C PRO A 618 5.97 6.01 -20.27
N PHE A 619 5.84 7.03 -19.42
CA PHE A 619 6.77 8.16 -19.34
C PHE A 619 7.06 8.49 -17.88
N THR A 620 8.22 9.07 -17.65
CA THR A 620 8.68 9.53 -16.33
C THR A 620 8.71 11.06 -16.31
N PHE A 621 8.59 11.68 -15.12
CA PHE A 621 8.74 13.14 -14.99
C PHE A 621 10.15 13.53 -14.55
N ILE A 622 10.68 14.57 -15.20
CA ILE A 622 11.95 15.20 -14.84
C ILE A 622 11.68 16.70 -14.66
N ASP A 623 11.83 17.21 -13.43
CA ASP A 623 11.78 18.65 -13.15
C ASP A 623 13.17 19.24 -13.31
N LEU A 624 13.43 19.96 -14.40
CA LEU A 624 14.75 20.54 -14.69
C LEU A 624 15.17 21.63 -13.69
N SER A 625 14.29 22.08 -12.80
CA SER A 625 14.65 22.99 -11.71
C SER A 625 15.31 22.26 -10.54
N THR A 626 14.97 20.98 -10.32
CA THR A 626 15.58 20.12 -9.30
C THR A 626 16.74 19.35 -9.89
N ASP A 627 16.53 18.82 -11.09
CA ASP A 627 17.39 17.86 -11.78
C ASP A 627 17.79 18.44 -13.15
N TYR A 628 18.72 19.41 -13.15
CA TYR A 628 19.07 20.15 -14.37
C TYR A 628 19.86 19.30 -15.39
N HIS A 629 19.31 19.18 -16.59
CA HIS A 629 19.89 18.47 -17.74
C HIS A 629 19.91 19.36 -18.98
N GLU A 630 21.12 19.75 -19.42
CA GLU A 630 21.29 20.68 -20.55
C GLU A 630 20.89 20.07 -21.89
N ASP A 631 21.16 18.78 -22.09
CA ASP A 631 20.78 17.99 -23.26
C ASP A 631 19.25 17.94 -23.42
N LEU A 632 18.52 17.59 -22.36
CA LEU A 632 17.05 17.54 -22.38
C LEU A 632 16.42 18.91 -22.60
N LEU A 633 16.98 19.98 -22.01
CA LEU A 633 16.52 21.34 -22.25
C LEU A 633 16.69 21.74 -23.73
N GLN A 634 17.83 21.38 -24.33
CA GLN A 634 18.13 21.67 -25.73
C GLN A 634 17.21 20.88 -26.66
N GLU A 635 16.97 19.61 -26.36
CA GLU A 635 16.02 18.76 -27.10
C GLU A 635 14.60 19.33 -27.01
N TYR A 636 14.11 19.68 -25.81
CA TYR A 636 12.79 20.29 -25.63
C TYR A 636 12.63 21.58 -26.42
N CYS A 637 13.67 22.43 -26.43
CA CYS A 637 13.69 23.63 -27.24
C CYS A 637 13.60 23.29 -28.73
N ASN A 638 14.38 22.33 -29.22
CA ASN A 638 14.34 21.91 -30.62
C ASN A 638 12.96 21.36 -31.04
N LEU A 639 12.31 20.57 -30.16
CA LEU A 639 11.00 19.95 -30.43
C LEU A 639 9.83 20.94 -30.36
N SER A 640 9.92 21.97 -29.51
CA SER A 640 8.89 23.01 -29.36
C SER A 640 8.97 24.11 -30.43
N GLN A 641 10.11 24.25 -31.14
CA GLN A 641 10.43 25.43 -31.96
C GLN A 641 10.26 25.27 -33.48
N GLN A 642 9.72 24.14 -33.98
CA GLN A 642 9.51 23.95 -35.43
C GLN A 642 8.59 25.00 -36.10
N GLN A 643 7.94 25.90 -35.35
CA GLN A 643 7.13 26.98 -35.91
C GLN A 643 7.81 28.38 -35.96
N GLN A 644 8.96 28.63 -35.30
CA GLN A 644 9.56 29.99 -35.25
C GLN A 644 11.11 29.98 -35.16
N GLN A 645 11.80 29.74 -36.28
CA GLN A 645 13.25 29.49 -36.34
C GLN A 645 14.17 30.60 -35.77
N GLN A 646 13.75 31.86 -35.71
CA GLN A 646 14.61 32.97 -35.21
C GLN A 646 14.45 33.32 -33.72
N GLN A 647 13.41 32.83 -33.03
CA GLN A 647 13.24 33.09 -31.58
C GLN A 647 13.90 32.02 -30.69
N SER A 648 14.41 30.95 -31.29
CA SER A 648 14.89 29.72 -30.65
C SER A 648 16.02 29.91 -29.64
N GLN A 649 17.09 30.60 -30.04
CA GLN A 649 18.27 30.83 -29.19
C GLN A 649 17.97 31.71 -27.97
N ASP A 650 17.06 32.67 -28.12
CA ASP A 650 16.70 33.59 -27.05
C ASP A 650 15.87 32.92 -25.93
N TYR A 651 15.05 31.92 -26.26
CA TYR A 651 14.31 31.13 -25.27
C TYR A 651 15.22 30.17 -24.52
N PHE A 652 16.09 29.44 -25.23
CA PHE A 652 17.01 28.49 -24.60
C PHE A 652 17.94 29.18 -23.60
N SER A 653 18.56 30.30 -24.01
CA SER A 653 19.47 31.06 -23.14
C SER A 653 18.75 31.59 -21.89
N HIS A 654 17.48 31.98 -22.05
CA HIS A 654 16.66 32.49 -20.97
C HIS A 654 16.21 31.39 -19.98
N TRP A 655 15.67 30.27 -20.47
CA TRP A 655 15.29 29.14 -19.61
C TRP A 655 16.51 28.54 -18.92
N LYS A 656 17.64 28.40 -19.64
CA LYS A 656 18.92 28.00 -19.04
C LYS A 656 19.32 28.92 -17.91
N TYR A 657 19.25 30.24 -18.11
CA TYR A 657 19.55 31.21 -17.07
C TYR A 657 18.62 31.07 -15.85
N GLN A 658 17.32 30.93 -16.08
CA GLN A 658 16.35 30.78 -14.98
C GLN A 658 16.51 29.46 -14.22
N LEU A 659 16.73 28.34 -14.90
CA LEU A 659 16.91 27.04 -14.25
C LEU A 659 18.22 26.96 -13.46
N VAL A 660 19.33 27.49 -13.99
CA VAL A 660 20.64 27.42 -13.34
C VAL A 660 20.81 28.46 -12.23
N ARG A 661 20.28 29.69 -12.40
CA ARG A 661 20.44 30.78 -11.43
C ARG A 661 19.22 31.08 -10.56
N GLY A 662 18.05 30.50 -10.88
CA GLY A 662 16.77 30.80 -10.24
C GLY A 662 16.70 30.51 -8.74
N ARG A 663 17.72 29.86 -8.16
CA ARG A 663 17.82 29.63 -6.71
C ARG A 663 18.44 30.78 -5.92
N SER A 664 18.83 31.88 -6.57
CA SER A 664 19.25 33.08 -5.83
C SER A 664 18.06 33.63 -5.03
N ALA A 665 18.25 33.92 -3.74
CA ALA A 665 17.21 34.46 -2.84
C ALA A 665 16.54 35.77 -3.32
N MET A 666 17.02 36.37 -4.41
CA MET A 666 16.49 37.59 -5.00
C MET A 666 15.60 37.38 -6.24
N SER A 667 15.31 36.14 -6.64
CA SER A 667 14.37 35.92 -7.75
C SER A 667 12.94 36.34 -7.36
N LEU A 668 12.24 37.03 -8.26
CA LEU A 668 10.82 37.37 -8.08
C LEU A 668 9.90 36.16 -8.28
N GLU A 669 10.43 35.09 -8.89
CA GLU A 669 9.71 33.88 -9.23
C GLU A 669 10.59 32.64 -9.13
N ASP A 670 9.97 31.50 -8.77
CA ASP A 670 10.59 30.17 -8.86
C ASP A 670 10.08 29.52 -10.15
N PHE A 671 10.94 29.43 -11.18
CA PHE A 671 10.62 28.87 -12.50
C PHE A 671 10.93 27.37 -12.55
N HIS A 672 10.00 26.60 -13.12
CA HIS A 672 10.08 25.15 -13.28
C HIS A 672 9.79 24.76 -14.73
N LEU A 673 10.48 23.71 -15.18
CA LEU A 673 10.20 23.03 -16.44
C LEU A 673 10.18 21.53 -16.18
N VAL A 674 8.99 20.96 -16.18
CA VAL A 674 8.79 19.53 -16.00
C VAL A 674 8.61 18.88 -17.36
N LEU A 675 9.46 17.90 -17.67
CA LEU A 675 9.43 17.13 -18.89
C LEU A 675 8.84 15.74 -18.63
N ALA A 676 7.99 15.28 -19.55
CA ALA A 676 7.59 13.88 -19.64
C ALA A 676 8.52 13.18 -20.64
N THR A 677 9.31 12.22 -20.17
CA THR A 677 10.28 11.48 -20.99
C THR A 677 9.92 10.00 -21.06
N SER A 678 9.82 9.44 -22.26
CA SER A 678 9.68 7.99 -22.49
C SER A 678 10.99 7.42 -23.01
N TYR A 679 11.32 6.17 -22.65
CA TYR A 679 12.46 5.50 -23.25
C TYR A 679 12.05 4.74 -24.51
N ASN A 680 12.70 5.05 -25.63
CA ASN A 680 12.52 4.29 -26.86
C ASN A 680 13.51 3.12 -26.89
N GLN A 681 12.99 1.90 -26.76
CA GLN A 681 13.79 0.68 -26.74
C GLN A 681 14.57 0.44 -28.04
N GLU A 682 14.03 0.87 -29.19
CA GLU A 682 14.68 0.67 -30.50
C GLU A 682 15.86 1.63 -30.69
N THR A 683 15.69 2.90 -30.33
CA THR A 683 16.73 3.92 -30.49
C THR A 683 17.69 3.99 -29.33
N ARG A 684 17.37 3.33 -28.21
CA ARG A 684 18.07 3.39 -26.93
C ARG A 684 18.26 4.82 -26.44
N LYS A 685 17.28 5.69 -26.67
CA LYS A 685 17.30 7.10 -26.25
C LYS A 685 16.03 7.48 -25.53
N SER A 686 16.19 8.35 -24.53
CA SER A 686 15.05 9.05 -23.95
C SER A 686 14.48 10.03 -24.98
N GLU A 687 13.16 10.00 -25.15
CA GLU A 687 12.42 10.91 -26.01
C GLU A 687 11.48 11.76 -25.16
N ILE A 688 11.42 13.05 -25.43
CA ILE A 688 10.47 13.94 -24.78
C ILE A 688 9.10 13.79 -25.42
N VAL A 689 8.14 13.27 -24.66
CA VAL A 689 6.74 13.09 -25.08
C VAL A 689 5.84 14.24 -24.65
N GLY A 690 6.30 15.08 -23.72
CA GLY A 690 5.61 16.30 -23.32
C GLY A 690 6.44 17.17 -22.39
N GLY A 691 5.96 18.39 -22.14
CA GLY A 691 6.59 19.30 -21.19
C GLY A 691 5.66 20.41 -20.75
N VAL A 692 5.84 20.85 -19.50
CA VAL A 692 5.10 21.96 -18.89
C VAL A 692 6.08 22.93 -18.23
N SER A 693 5.98 24.22 -18.60
CA SER A 693 6.76 25.29 -17.97
C SER A 693 5.83 26.13 -17.11
N PHE A 694 6.21 26.39 -15.86
CA PHE A 694 5.41 27.17 -14.91
C PHE A 694 6.29 27.96 -13.94
N SER A 695 5.70 28.95 -13.28
CA SER A 695 6.38 29.75 -12.26
C SER A 695 5.50 29.96 -11.04
N TYR A 696 6.15 29.99 -9.87
CA TYR A 696 5.54 30.42 -8.63
C TYR A 696 5.97 31.86 -8.32
N LEU A 697 4.98 32.77 -8.19
CA LEU A 697 5.17 34.20 -7.97
C LEU A 697 5.05 34.51 -6.47
N HIS A 698 6.15 34.92 -5.85
CA HIS A 698 6.30 34.99 -4.40
C HIS A 698 5.35 36.00 -3.73
N ASN A 699 5.34 37.27 -4.15
CA ASN A 699 4.61 38.28 -3.39
C ASN A 699 3.08 38.17 -3.56
N GLY A 700 2.61 37.41 -4.56
CA GLY A 700 1.20 37.14 -4.81
C GLY A 700 0.73 35.80 -4.29
N ASN A 701 1.67 34.94 -3.89
CA ASN A 701 1.43 33.53 -3.62
C ASN A 701 0.59 32.90 -4.76
N CYS A 702 0.99 33.13 -6.01
CA CYS A 702 0.23 32.69 -7.19
C CYS A 702 1.10 31.78 -8.06
N GLY A 703 0.48 30.77 -8.67
CA GLY A 703 1.12 29.94 -9.69
C GLY A 703 0.69 30.38 -11.09
N VAL A 704 1.58 30.25 -12.07
CA VAL A 704 1.27 30.45 -13.49
C VAL A 704 1.88 29.36 -14.33
N ILE A 705 1.06 28.67 -15.12
CA ILE A 705 1.49 27.70 -16.13
C ILE A 705 1.57 28.45 -17.46
N HIS A 706 2.77 28.57 -18.02
CA HIS A 706 3.03 29.38 -19.22
C HIS A 706 2.81 28.59 -20.50
N ASN A 707 3.22 27.33 -20.50
CA ASN A 707 3.10 26.46 -21.67
C ASN A 707 2.92 25.01 -21.24
N LEU A 708 2.11 24.30 -22.03
CA LEU A 708 1.91 22.86 -21.95
C LEU A 708 1.96 22.30 -23.37
N TYR A 709 2.93 21.43 -23.62
CA TYR A 709 3.14 20.80 -24.91
C TYR A 709 3.15 19.29 -24.78
N THR A 710 2.60 18.59 -25.77
CA THR A 710 2.62 17.12 -25.84
C THR A 710 2.85 16.65 -27.28
N LYS A 711 3.46 15.48 -27.45
CA LYS A 711 3.55 14.81 -28.75
C LYS A 711 2.13 14.37 -29.14
N GLU A 712 1.70 14.68 -30.34
CA GLU A 712 0.36 14.29 -30.81
C GLU A 712 0.35 12.79 -31.10
N SER A 713 -0.59 12.04 -30.53
CA SER A 713 -0.76 10.63 -30.91
C SER A 713 -1.41 10.55 -32.30
N ILE A 714 -0.90 9.67 -33.16
CA ILE A 714 -1.21 9.61 -34.60
C ILE A 714 -2.66 9.11 -34.90
N ASP A 715 -3.46 8.80 -33.88
CA ASP A 715 -4.65 7.94 -34.04
C ASP A 715 -5.96 8.61 -34.48
N ASN A 716 -5.93 9.83 -35.04
CA ASN A 716 -7.17 10.52 -35.43
C ASN A 716 -7.66 10.28 -36.86
N ASN A 717 -7.01 9.42 -37.67
CA ASN A 717 -7.35 9.30 -39.10
C ASN A 717 -7.93 7.97 -39.60
N ASN A 718 -8.17 6.96 -38.74
CA ASN A 718 -8.82 5.72 -39.20
C ASN A 718 -10.33 5.73 -38.94
N ASN A 719 -11.07 6.43 -39.80
CA ASN A 719 -12.38 5.93 -40.22
C ASN A 719 -12.12 4.86 -41.31
N ASP A 720 -12.58 3.64 -41.05
CA ASP A 720 -12.80 2.57 -42.03
C ASP A 720 -11.62 2.02 -42.83
N SER A 721 -10.88 1.05 -42.27
CA SER A 721 -10.47 -0.16 -43.00
C SER A 721 -10.01 -1.29 -42.08
N ASN A 722 -10.82 -2.33 -42.00
CA ASN A 722 -10.44 -3.63 -41.47
C ASN A 722 -9.33 -4.23 -42.35
N ASN A 723 -8.15 -4.49 -41.77
CA ASN A 723 -7.15 -5.51 -42.13
C ASN A 723 -5.73 -4.95 -41.95
N ASP A 724 -5.13 -5.18 -40.78
CA ASP A 724 -3.72 -5.56 -40.61
C ASP A 724 -3.35 -5.51 -39.11
N ILE A 725 -3.59 -6.64 -38.44
CA ILE A 725 -3.22 -6.89 -37.05
C ILE A 725 -1.89 -7.65 -37.08
N ASN A 726 -0.73 -7.02 -36.81
CA ASN A 726 0.49 -7.72 -36.37
C ASN A 726 1.74 -6.90 -35.96
N ASN A 727 1.66 -5.61 -35.59
CA ASN A 727 2.85 -4.89 -35.09
C ASN A 727 2.81 -4.63 -33.58
N ASN A 728 3.79 -5.20 -32.85
CA ASN A 728 3.93 -5.25 -31.38
C ASN A 728 4.32 -3.92 -30.68
N ASN A 729 4.30 -2.76 -31.37
CA ASN A 729 4.69 -1.46 -30.78
C ASN A 729 3.51 -0.66 -30.18
N GLN A 730 2.51 -1.34 -29.59
CA GLN A 730 1.26 -0.73 -29.09
C GLN A 730 1.34 -0.05 -27.70
N SER A 731 2.51 0.05 -27.05
CA SER A 731 2.56 0.52 -25.65
C SER A 731 2.37 2.03 -25.48
N ILE A 732 2.79 2.87 -26.44
CA ILE A 732 2.64 4.33 -26.35
C ILE A 732 1.34 4.83 -27.02
N SER A 733 0.81 4.12 -28.02
CA SER A 733 -0.37 4.56 -28.78
C SER A 733 -1.64 4.65 -27.93
N GLN A 734 -1.69 3.99 -26.78
CA GLN A 734 -2.85 4.01 -25.88
C GLN A 734 -2.97 5.29 -25.06
N TYR A 735 -1.87 5.97 -24.76
CA TYR A 735 -1.90 7.24 -24.05
C TYR A 735 -2.12 8.36 -25.06
N LYS A 736 -3.31 8.96 -25.03
CA LYS A 736 -3.57 10.13 -25.85
C LYS A 736 -2.67 11.24 -25.34
N GLY A 737 -2.21 12.12 -26.22
CA GLY A 737 -1.43 13.30 -25.79
C GLY A 737 -2.10 14.08 -24.66
N TRP A 738 -3.43 13.98 -24.55
CA TRP A 738 -4.20 14.51 -23.43
C TRP A 738 -3.89 13.89 -22.05
N ASP A 739 -3.64 12.59 -21.96
CA ASP A 739 -3.38 11.92 -20.69
C ASP A 739 -2.02 12.38 -20.13
N ILE A 740 -1.01 12.49 -21.00
CA ILE A 740 0.29 13.09 -20.68
C ILE A 740 0.11 14.55 -20.22
N ALA A 741 -0.70 15.33 -20.95
CA ALA A 741 -0.97 16.73 -20.61
C ALA A 741 -1.62 16.87 -19.23
N LYS A 742 -2.58 16.00 -18.92
CA LYS A 742 -3.28 15.97 -17.64
C LYS A 742 -2.30 15.70 -16.48
N GLU A 743 -1.50 14.65 -16.58
CA GLU A 743 -0.52 14.33 -15.52
C GLU A 743 0.55 15.42 -15.38
N LEU A 744 1.00 16.03 -16.49
CA LEU A 744 1.92 17.18 -16.44
C LEU A 744 1.30 18.38 -15.69
N LEU A 745 0.01 18.66 -15.92
CA LEU A 745 -0.70 19.71 -15.19
C LEU A 745 -0.82 19.39 -13.70
N GLU A 746 -1.16 18.15 -13.35
CA GLU A 746 -1.21 17.69 -11.95
C GLU A 746 0.16 17.87 -11.28
N GLN A 747 1.24 17.44 -11.94
CA GLN A 747 2.62 17.61 -11.44
C GLN A 747 3.04 19.08 -11.28
N ALA A 748 2.61 19.95 -12.21
CA ALA A 748 2.85 21.39 -12.12
C ALA A 748 2.11 22.03 -10.93
N VAL A 749 0.81 21.75 -10.80
CA VAL A 749 -0.02 22.19 -9.67
C VAL A 749 0.57 21.72 -8.35
N ASP A 750 1.06 20.49 -8.31
CA ASP A 750 1.69 19.93 -7.13
C ASP A 750 2.98 20.65 -6.76
N THR A 751 3.82 20.94 -7.73
CA THR A 751 5.05 21.68 -7.49
C THR A 751 4.77 23.11 -7.02
N LEU A 752 3.77 23.78 -7.62
CA LEU A 752 3.29 25.08 -7.16
C LEU A 752 2.76 25.05 -5.72
N ASN A 753 2.01 24.00 -5.35
CA ASN A 753 1.54 23.81 -3.98
C ASN A 753 2.69 23.65 -2.98
N ARG A 754 3.74 22.90 -3.34
CA ARG A 754 4.95 22.73 -2.51
C ARG A 754 5.70 24.04 -2.31
N ASN A 755 5.92 24.79 -3.40
CA ASN A 755 6.61 26.08 -3.34
C ASN A 755 5.84 27.10 -2.51
N SER A 756 4.51 27.11 -2.63
CA SER A 756 3.67 27.95 -1.79
C SER A 756 3.83 27.63 -0.30
N HIS A 757 3.76 26.33 0.05
CA HIS A 757 3.87 25.89 1.44
C HIS A 757 5.24 26.18 2.05
N SER A 758 6.32 25.92 1.31
CA SER A 758 7.68 26.17 1.80
C SER A 758 7.99 27.66 2.02
N ARG A 759 7.33 28.55 1.28
CA ARG A 759 7.58 29.99 1.34
C ARG A 759 6.64 30.75 2.28
N THR A 760 5.38 30.31 2.39
CA THR A 760 4.33 31.06 3.10
C THR A 760 3.76 30.33 4.32
N HIS A 761 4.07 29.03 4.49
CA HIS A 761 3.40 28.11 5.42
C HIS A 761 1.90 27.92 5.15
N ILE A 762 1.34 28.52 4.09
CA ILE A 762 -0.04 28.33 3.66
C ILE A 762 -0.10 27.09 2.76
N ILE A 763 -1.15 26.27 2.89
CA ILE A 763 -1.33 25.06 2.07
C ILE A 763 -1.72 25.47 0.64
N GLY A 764 -0.75 25.64 -0.25
CA GLY A 764 -0.96 25.96 -1.68
C GLY A 764 -1.16 27.44 -2.03
N PRO A 765 -1.05 27.84 -3.31
CA PRO A 765 -1.16 29.22 -3.74
C PRO A 765 -2.59 29.77 -3.60
N ASN A 766 -2.72 31.10 -3.63
CA ASN A 766 -3.97 31.83 -3.66
C ASN A 766 -4.77 31.57 -4.95
N ALA A 767 -4.06 31.45 -6.07
CA ALA A 767 -4.62 31.13 -7.38
C ALA A 767 -3.56 30.45 -8.26
N ILE A 768 -3.98 29.56 -9.15
CA ILE A 768 -3.13 28.97 -10.18
C ILE A 768 -3.72 29.33 -11.54
N PHE A 769 -2.98 30.10 -12.31
CA PHE A 769 -3.34 30.53 -13.64
C PHE A 769 -2.71 29.63 -14.70
N PHE A 770 -3.36 29.49 -15.86
CA PHE A 770 -2.84 28.75 -17.01
C PHE A 770 -3.05 29.56 -18.28
N GLU A 771 -1.97 29.89 -18.97
CA GLU A 771 -1.99 30.55 -20.27
C GLU A 771 -2.16 29.51 -21.38
N VAL A 772 -3.27 29.64 -22.11
CA VAL A 772 -3.64 28.68 -23.17
C VAL A 772 -3.77 29.42 -24.49
N PRO A 773 -3.17 28.95 -25.60
CA PRO A 773 -3.34 29.57 -26.90
C PRO A 773 -4.80 29.44 -27.36
N ASN A 774 -5.33 30.47 -28.03
CA ASN A 774 -6.64 30.38 -28.67
C ASN A 774 -6.53 29.60 -29.97
N LYS A 775 -7.46 28.68 -30.19
CA LYS A 775 -7.61 28.02 -31.48
C LYS A 775 -8.07 29.06 -32.50
N VAL A 776 -7.21 29.40 -33.45
CA VAL A 776 -7.60 30.29 -34.56
C VAL A 776 -8.63 29.53 -35.39
N ASN A 777 -9.85 30.07 -35.48
CA ASN A 777 -11.03 29.44 -36.07
C ASN A 777 -10.98 29.39 -37.61
N ASN A 778 -9.82 29.04 -38.19
CA ASN A 778 -9.66 28.91 -39.64
C ASN A 778 -9.93 27.46 -40.04
N ASN A 779 -11.21 27.12 -40.22
CA ASN A 779 -11.65 25.86 -40.84
C ASN A 779 -11.16 25.68 -42.29
N ILE A 780 -10.42 26.64 -42.87
CA ILE A 780 -10.09 26.68 -44.30
C ILE A 780 -8.65 26.23 -44.62
N ASP A 781 -7.69 26.26 -43.69
CA ASP A 781 -6.27 25.99 -44.01
C ASP A 781 -5.63 24.76 -43.35
N ILE A 782 -6.32 24.08 -42.42
CA ILE A 782 -5.76 22.88 -41.76
C ILE A 782 -5.58 21.73 -42.76
N ASN A 783 -6.47 21.60 -43.75
CA ASN A 783 -6.38 20.53 -44.75
C ASN A 783 -5.21 20.68 -45.74
N ASN A 784 -4.69 21.90 -45.96
CA ASN A 784 -3.55 22.11 -46.86
C ASN A 784 -2.18 22.02 -46.14
N SER A 785 -2.15 22.22 -44.82
CA SER A 785 -0.94 22.07 -43.99
C SER A 785 -0.57 20.61 -43.72
N ILE A 786 -1.52 19.67 -43.83
CA ILE A 786 -1.30 18.25 -43.48
C ILE A 786 -0.49 17.51 -44.54
N ASN A 787 -0.48 17.96 -45.80
CA ASN A 787 0.12 17.19 -46.90
C ASN A 787 1.63 17.41 -47.15
N ASN A 788 2.31 18.35 -46.48
CA ASN A 788 3.68 18.74 -46.87
C ASN A 788 4.78 18.68 -45.79
N ASN A 789 4.52 18.20 -44.57
CA ASN A 789 5.61 18.01 -43.57
C ASN A 789 5.30 16.86 -42.59
N ASN A 790 5.76 15.65 -42.93
CA ASN A 790 5.61 14.43 -42.11
C ASN A 790 6.55 14.37 -40.89
N ASN A 791 6.93 15.50 -40.29
CA ASN A 791 7.79 15.49 -39.12
C ASN A 791 6.96 15.22 -37.85
N SER A 792 6.64 13.94 -37.64
CA SER A 792 5.84 13.42 -36.52
C SER A 792 6.43 13.66 -35.12
N ASN A 793 7.63 14.24 -35.04
CA ASN A 793 8.35 14.44 -33.78
C ASN A 793 8.12 15.80 -33.10
N SER A 794 7.38 16.73 -33.67
CA SER A 794 7.16 18.04 -33.02
C SER A 794 6.19 17.98 -31.84
N LEU A 795 6.48 18.71 -30.76
CA LEU A 795 5.57 18.88 -29.63
C LEU A 795 4.52 19.93 -29.96
N LYS A 796 3.23 19.61 -29.77
CA LYS A 796 2.12 20.52 -30.05
C LYS A 796 1.59 21.16 -28.77
N PRO A 797 1.26 22.46 -28.79
CA PRO A 797 0.66 23.11 -27.63
C PRO A 797 -0.74 22.57 -27.39
N ILE A 798 -1.10 22.43 -26.11
CA ILE A 798 -2.45 22.09 -25.70
C ILE A 798 -3.34 23.35 -25.73
N TYR A 799 -4.48 23.25 -26.41
CA TYR A 799 -5.49 24.32 -26.50
C TYR A 799 -6.57 24.18 -25.44
N TYR A 800 -7.35 25.24 -25.22
CA TYR A 800 -8.45 25.21 -24.27
C TYR A 800 -9.56 24.30 -24.82
N THR A 801 -9.97 23.32 -24.04
CA THR A 801 -11.02 22.35 -24.40
C THR A 801 -11.99 22.15 -23.24
N SER A 802 -13.17 21.58 -23.52
CA SER A 802 -14.10 21.17 -22.46
C SER A 802 -13.51 20.12 -21.51
N ILE A 803 -12.42 19.46 -21.88
CA ILE A 803 -11.72 18.53 -20.99
C ILE A 803 -10.97 19.28 -19.89
N LEU A 804 -10.35 20.43 -20.19
CA LEU A 804 -9.75 21.31 -19.17
C LEU A 804 -10.80 21.81 -18.17
N GLU A 805 -11.97 22.20 -18.65
CA GLU A 805 -13.10 22.59 -17.78
C GLU A 805 -13.51 21.46 -16.84
N LYS A 806 -13.60 20.23 -17.34
CA LYS A 806 -13.89 19.05 -16.50
C LYS A 806 -12.81 18.77 -15.46
N GLN A 807 -11.56 19.15 -15.73
CA GLN A 807 -10.45 19.12 -14.76
C GLN A 807 -10.41 20.35 -13.85
N GLY A 808 -11.44 21.22 -13.90
CA GLY A 808 -11.56 22.38 -13.03
C GLY A 808 -10.87 23.64 -13.54
N TRP A 809 -10.43 23.71 -14.79
CA TRP A 809 -9.83 24.91 -15.37
C TRP A 809 -10.88 25.80 -16.06
N PHE A 810 -11.12 26.98 -15.51
CA PHE A 810 -12.13 27.92 -16.00
C PHE A 810 -11.50 29.08 -16.74
N LYS A 811 -12.10 29.47 -17.86
CA LYS A 811 -11.71 30.66 -18.62
C LYS A 811 -12.03 31.92 -17.83
N LEU A 812 -11.08 32.86 -17.81
CA LEU A 812 -11.31 34.19 -17.26
C LEU A 812 -11.84 35.14 -18.33
N ASP A 813 -12.92 35.85 -18.00
CA ASP A 813 -13.47 36.91 -18.84
C ASP A 813 -12.62 38.19 -18.75
N ILE A 814 -11.41 38.11 -19.30
CA ILE A 814 -10.53 39.27 -19.45
C ILE A 814 -10.56 39.66 -20.92
N ILE A 815 -11.38 40.66 -21.24
CA ILE A 815 -11.46 41.26 -22.57
C ILE A 815 -10.05 41.75 -22.94
N ASN A 816 -9.49 41.18 -24.02
CA ASN A 816 -8.16 41.50 -24.53
C ASN A 816 -6.98 41.17 -23.60
N TYR A 817 -6.94 39.97 -23.00
CA TYR A 817 -5.71 39.49 -22.37
C TYR A 817 -4.56 39.44 -23.41
N ILE A 818 -3.52 40.24 -23.19
CA ILE A 818 -2.30 40.26 -24.01
C ILE A 818 -1.22 39.53 -23.22
N SER A 819 -0.83 38.33 -23.67
CA SER A 819 0.28 37.60 -23.05
C SER A 819 1.61 38.35 -23.31
N PRO A 820 2.39 38.67 -22.27
CA PRO A 820 3.61 39.45 -22.39
C PRO A 820 4.70 38.76 -23.22
N MET A 821 4.81 37.43 -23.18
CA MET A 821 5.93 36.70 -23.80
C MET A 821 5.93 36.69 -25.34
N LYS A 822 4.79 36.94 -26.01
CA LYS A 822 4.61 36.49 -27.41
C LYS A 822 4.23 37.58 -28.41
N THR A 823 4.23 38.86 -28.01
CA THR A 823 4.10 39.96 -28.97
C THR A 823 5.39 40.06 -29.78
N SER A 824 5.29 39.69 -31.05
CA SER A 824 6.35 39.78 -32.05
C SER A 824 7.08 41.12 -31.95
N ALA A 825 8.41 41.07 -32.00
CA ALA A 825 9.19 42.21 -32.43
C ALA A 825 8.57 42.68 -33.75
N VAL A 826 7.96 43.87 -33.75
CA VAL A 826 7.49 44.55 -34.95
C VAL A 826 8.64 44.45 -35.95
N ALA A 827 8.41 43.73 -37.05
CA ALA A 827 9.39 43.57 -38.10
C ALA A 827 9.78 44.97 -38.57
N THR A 828 10.93 45.46 -38.10
CA THR A 828 11.55 46.66 -38.66
C THR A 828 12.03 46.26 -40.04
N ASN A 829 11.17 46.51 -41.04
CA ASN A 829 11.52 46.45 -42.44
C ASN A 829 12.75 47.34 -42.66
N ASN A 830 13.93 46.71 -42.72
CA ASN A 830 15.15 47.35 -43.17
C ASN A 830 15.09 47.45 -44.69
N ASN A 831 14.31 48.41 -45.21
CA ASN A 831 14.38 48.81 -46.61
C ASN A 831 15.56 49.77 -46.78
N ASN A 832 16.73 49.21 -47.09
CA ASN A 832 17.82 49.97 -47.70
C ASN A 832 17.78 49.74 -49.23
N ASN A 833 17.43 50.83 -49.91
CA ASN A 833 17.71 51.24 -51.29
C ASN A 833 16.92 50.70 -52.51
N ASN A 834 16.47 51.72 -53.26
CA ASN A 834 16.30 51.88 -54.70
C ASN A 834 15.11 51.22 -55.43
N ASN A 835 14.18 52.09 -55.81
CA ASN A 835 13.40 52.12 -57.06
C ASN A 835 13.09 50.78 -57.74
N ILE A 836 12.01 50.11 -57.33
CA ILE A 836 11.18 49.31 -58.24
C ILE A 836 9.71 49.45 -57.81
N ASN A 837 8.82 49.73 -58.78
CA ASN A 837 7.36 49.82 -58.67
C ASN A 837 6.76 48.59 -57.96
N ILE A 838 5.96 48.83 -56.92
CA ILE A 838 5.16 47.83 -56.23
C ILE A 838 3.67 48.09 -56.51
N ASN A 839 3.00 47.10 -57.09
CA ASN A 839 1.55 46.94 -57.05
C ASN A 839 1.13 46.64 -55.60
N ASN A 840 0.40 47.56 -54.98
CA ASN A 840 -0.28 47.37 -53.70
C ASN A 840 -1.51 46.48 -53.90
N ASN A 841 -1.45 45.22 -53.44
CA ASN A 841 -2.60 44.41 -53.00
C ASN A 841 -2.08 43.09 -52.39
N ASN A 842 -1.57 43.15 -51.15
CA ASN A 842 -1.48 42.01 -50.22
C ASN A 842 -1.10 42.55 -48.83
N SER A 843 -2.11 42.98 -48.07
CA SER A 843 -1.97 43.23 -46.63
C SER A 843 -1.94 41.88 -45.91
N ASN A 844 -0.74 41.34 -45.70
CA ASN A 844 -0.55 40.19 -44.81
C ASN A 844 -0.92 40.59 -43.38
N ASN A 845 -2.18 40.34 -42.99
CA ASN A 845 -2.62 40.39 -41.60
C ASN A 845 -1.94 39.24 -40.86
N THR A 846 -0.81 39.51 -40.21
CA THR A 846 -0.28 38.63 -39.16
C THR A 846 -1.26 38.65 -38.00
N SER A 847 -2.23 37.73 -38.02
CA SER A 847 -3.18 37.56 -36.93
C SER A 847 -2.38 37.25 -35.66
N LEU A 848 -2.32 38.21 -34.74
CA LEU A 848 -1.73 38.02 -33.41
C LEU A 848 -2.41 36.79 -32.78
N LEU A 849 -1.61 35.78 -32.44
CA LEU A 849 -2.09 34.63 -31.66
C LEU A 849 -2.67 35.18 -30.36
N SER A 850 -4.00 35.09 -30.22
CA SER A 850 -4.66 35.49 -28.98
C SER A 850 -4.49 34.37 -27.95
N TRP A 851 -4.32 34.74 -26.69
CA TRP A 851 -4.17 33.82 -25.56
C TRP A 851 -5.36 33.96 -24.64
N THR A 852 -5.76 32.86 -24.00
CA THR A 852 -6.76 32.84 -22.94
C THR A 852 -6.07 32.54 -21.61
N LEU A 853 -6.35 33.33 -20.59
CA LEU A 853 -5.96 33.03 -19.22
C LEU A 853 -7.06 32.19 -18.56
N CYS A 854 -6.67 31.02 -18.05
CA CYS A 854 -7.53 30.14 -17.28
C CYS A 854 -7.12 30.15 -15.81
N ILE A 855 -8.01 29.75 -14.91
CA ILE A 855 -7.73 29.52 -13.50
C ILE A 855 -8.20 28.14 -13.06
N LEU A 856 -7.41 27.48 -12.21
CA LEU A 856 -7.81 26.26 -11.54
C LEU A 856 -8.81 26.56 -10.42
N LYS A 857 -9.95 25.89 -10.45
CA LYS A 857 -10.92 25.89 -9.35
C LYS A 857 -10.31 25.23 -8.12
N THR A 858 -10.13 26.01 -7.07
CA THR A 858 -9.65 25.52 -5.76
C THR A 858 -10.68 25.84 -4.68
N PRO A 859 -10.67 25.10 -3.55
CA PRO A 859 -11.52 25.41 -2.40
C PRO A 859 -11.27 26.80 -1.80
N LYS A 860 -10.12 27.42 -2.12
CA LYS A 860 -9.74 28.75 -1.63
C LYS A 860 -10.42 29.89 -2.38
N LEU A 861 -10.95 29.63 -3.57
CA LEU A 861 -11.67 30.65 -4.31
C LEU A 861 -13.04 30.87 -3.62
N PRO A 862 -13.35 32.11 -3.23
CA PRO A 862 -14.63 32.40 -2.57
C PRO A 862 -15.80 32.06 -3.50
N SER A 863 -16.85 31.49 -2.90
CA SER A 863 -18.15 31.27 -3.54
C SER A 863 -19.18 32.24 -2.97
N ASP A 864 -19.99 32.83 -3.85
CA ASP A 864 -21.14 33.63 -3.42
C ASP A 864 -22.29 32.70 -3.01
N SER A 865 -22.56 32.60 -1.71
CA SER A 865 -23.72 31.89 -1.15
C SER A 865 -24.95 32.79 -0.95
N SER A 866 -24.86 34.08 -1.32
CA SER A 866 -25.78 35.14 -0.89
C SER A 866 -27.08 35.28 -1.71
N THR A 867 -27.32 34.43 -2.72
CA THR A 867 -28.58 34.39 -3.48
C THR A 867 -29.45 33.19 -3.08
N THR A 868 -29.90 33.14 -1.83
CA THR A 868 -30.98 32.25 -1.39
C THR A 868 -32.35 32.81 -1.80
N LEU A 869 -32.68 32.73 -3.09
CA LEU A 869 -34.06 32.88 -3.56
C LEU A 869 -34.79 31.55 -3.35
N SER A 870 -35.79 31.59 -2.48
CA SER A 870 -36.61 30.49 -1.98
C SER A 870 -37.20 29.59 -3.07
N GLY A 871 -37.03 28.27 -2.94
CA GLY A 871 -38.14 27.34 -3.19
C GLY A 871 -38.00 26.19 -4.20
N ARG A 872 -36.84 25.90 -4.81
CA ARG A 872 -36.67 24.67 -5.61
C ARG A 872 -35.32 24.01 -5.42
N GLU A 873 -35.34 22.73 -5.02
CA GLU A 873 -34.19 21.82 -4.85
C GLU A 873 -33.61 21.37 -6.21
N GLU A 874 -33.25 22.31 -7.08
CA GLU A 874 -32.40 22.01 -8.24
C GLU A 874 -30.98 22.49 -7.95
N GLN A 875 -30.00 21.62 -8.20
CA GLN A 875 -28.56 21.77 -7.96
C GLN A 875 -28.04 23.19 -8.30
N GLN A 876 -28.08 24.12 -7.35
CA GLN A 876 -27.51 25.45 -7.54
C GLN A 876 -25.99 25.36 -7.52
N GLN A 877 -25.38 25.49 -8.70
CA GLN A 877 -23.94 25.62 -8.84
C GLN A 877 -23.51 26.94 -8.21
N GLN A 878 -22.89 26.89 -7.03
CA GLN A 878 -22.27 28.06 -6.42
C GLN A 878 -21.24 28.67 -7.39
N GLN A 879 -21.49 29.89 -7.84
CA GLN A 879 -20.55 30.63 -8.67
C GLN A 879 -19.35 31.06 -7.81
N GLN A 880 -18.17 30.60 -8.19
CA GLN A 880 -16.91 31.06 -7.62
C GLN A 880 -16.40 32.28 -8.39
N TYR A 881 -15.65 33.14 -7.71
CA TYR A 881 -15.03 34.32 -8.30
C TYR A 881 -13.59 34.50 -7.80
N ILE A 882 -12.78 35.25 -8.55
CA ILE A 882 -11.46 35.70 -8.09
C ILE A 882 -11.60 37.10 -7.49
N PRO A 883 -11.13 37.32 -6.24
CA PRO A 883 -10.96 38.66 -5.71
C PRO A 883 -10.05 39.52 -6.61
N ILE A 884 -10.51 40.71 -6.98
CA ILE A 884 -9.77 41.58 -7.91
C ILE A 884 -8.35 41.91 -7.42
N ASP A 885 -8.13 41.96 -6.11
CA ASP A 885 -6.83 42.26 -5.53
C ASP A 885 -5.81 41.14 -5.77
N ILE A 886 -6.23 39.87 -5.69
CA ILE A 886 -5.38 38.73 -6.03
C ILE A 886 -5.00 38.81 -7.51
N LEU A 887 -5.95 39.13 -8.39
CA LEU A 887 -5.67 39.27 -9.82
C LEU A 887 -4.74 40.45 -10.12
N LYS A 888 -4.92 41.61 -9.46
CA LYS A 888 -4.04 42.77 -9.61
C LYS A 888 -2.61 42.46 -9.16
N ILE A 889 -2.45 41.78 -8.02
CA ILE A 889 -1.14 41.38 -7.50
C ILE A 889 -0.47 40.39 -8.46
N PHE A 890 -1.23 39.40 -8.95
CA PHE A 890 -0.77 38.46 -9.97
C PHE A 890 -0.29 39.19 -11.23
N LEU A 891 -1.15 40.01 -11.86
CA LEU A 891 -0.81 40.72 -13.09
C LEU A 891 0.38 41.66 -12.88
N GLY A 892 0.42 42.39 -11.76
CA GLY A 892 1.54 43.27 -11.44
C GLY A 892 2.88 42.54 -11.37
N GLN A 893 2.93 41.40 -10.69
CA GLN A 893 4.15 40.58 -10.59
C GLN A 893 4.51 39.90 -11.89
N TYR A 894 3.53 39.30 -12.56
CA TYR A 894 3.73 38.60 -13.81
C TYR A 894 4.32 39.53 -14.88
N TRP A 895 3.80 40.76 -14.98
CA TRP A 895 4.37 41.78 -15.87
C TRP A 895 5.72 42.32 -15.39
N ALA A 896 5.94 42.45 -14.08
CA ALA A 896 7.23 42.86 -13.53
C ALA A 896 8.35 41.84 -13.82
N SER A 897 8.09 40.54 -13.61
CA SER A 897 8.98 39.45 -14.01
C SER A 897 9.32 39.55 -15.49
N TYR A 898 8.31 39.76 -16.33
CA TYR A 898 8.53 39.92 -17.77
C TYR A 898 9.37 41.15 -18.14
N LEU A 899 9.07 42.32 -17.57
CA LEU A 899 9.83 43.54 -17.83
C LEU A 899 11.29 43.37 -17.43
N LEU A 900 11.55 42.74 -16.29
CA LEU A 900 12.90 42.40 -15.83
C LEU A 900 13.63 41.49 -16.84
N ILE A 901 12.95 40.46 -17.35
CA ILE A 901 13.51 39.56 -18.38
C ILE A 901 13.82 40.35 -19.67
N SER A 902 12.92 41.23 -20.11
CA SER A 902 13.13 42.08 -21.28
C SER A 902 14.32 43.02 -21.08
N GLU A 903 14.49 43.60 -19.89
CA GLU A 903 15.62 44.45 -19.55
C GLU A 903 16.94 43.67 -19.54
N GLN A 904 16.96 42.48 -18.93
CA GLN A 904 18.13 41.60 -18.93
C GLN A 904 18.53 41.22 -20.36
N LYS A 905 17.56 40.88 -21.23
CA LYS A 905 17.82 40.62 -22.66
C LYS A 905 18.42 41.85 -23.35
N GLN A 906 17.89 43.04 -23.10
CA GLN A 906 18.44 44.28 -23.65
C GLN A 906 19.86 44.55 -23.13
N GLN A 907 20.14 44.29 -21.86
CA GLN A 907 21.47 44.44 -21.27
C GLN A 907 22.45 43.44 -21.87
N GLN A 908 22.06 42.17 -22.06
CA GLN A 908 22.89 41.16 -22.72
C GLN A 908 23.16 41.53 -24.18
N GLN A 909 22.14 41.95 -24.94
CA GLN A 909 22.31 42.43 -26.31
C GLN A 909 23.19 43.69 -26.37
N GLN A 910 23.08 44.60 -25.39
CA GLN A 910 23.97 45.76 -25.28
C GLN A 910 25.41 45.35 -24.97
N GLN A 911 25.62 44.39 -24.06
CA GLN A 911 26.95 43.85 -23.76
C GLN A 911 27.56 43.14 -24.96
N GLN A 912 26.78 42.33 -25.69
CA GLN A 912 27.23 41.66 -26.89
C GLN A 912 27.50 42.65 -28.02
N ARG A 913 26.68 43.70 -28.17
CA ARG A 913 26.97 44.83 -29.06
C ARG A 913 28.23 45.56 -28.66
N GLN A 914 28.45 45.85 -27.37
CA GLN A 914 29.68 46.48 -26.89
C GLN A 914 30.90 45.59 -27.12
N GLN A 915 30.79 44.27 -26.95
CA GLN A 915 31.86 43.32 -27.26
C GLN A 915 32.14 43.27 -28.76
N ASN A 916 31.11 43.20 -29.59
CA ASN A 916 31.22 43.23 -31.04
C ASN A 916 31.74 44.58 -31.54
N GLU A 917 31.28 45.69 -30.97
CA GLU A 917 31.79 47.04 -31.21
C GLU A 917 33.22 47.15 -30.73
N HIS A 918 33.62 46.55 -29.61
CA HIS A 918 35.01 46.57 -29.17
C HIS A 918 35.90 45.72 -30.09
N GLN A 919 35.40 44.58 -30.59
CA GLN A 919 36.05 43.77 -31.63
C GLN A 919 36.09 44.48 -32.99
N GLN A 920 35.07 45.26 -33.33
CA GLN A 920 34.99 46.06 -34.56
C GLN A 920 35.77 47.37 -34.45
N LEU A 921 35.84 48.04 -33.30
CA LEU A 921 36.70 49.20 -33.03
C LEU A 921 38.18 48.79 -33.03
N ARG A 922 38.49 47.55 -32.59
CA ARG A 922 39.80 46.94 -32.84
C ARG A 922 40.08 46.73 -34.33
N LYS A 923 39.06 46.67 -35.19
CA LYS A 923 39.17 46.51 -36.65
C LYS A 923 38.90 47.81 -37.46
N SER A 924 38.39 48.87 -36.83
CA SER A 924 37.80 50.02 -37.54
C SER A 924 37.74 51.25 -36.61
N THR A 925 38.78 52.06 -36.63
CA THR A 925 38.74 53.43 -36.08
C THR A 925 38.03 54.37 -37.06
N ARG A 926 36.73 54.63 -36.84
CA ARG A 926 36.06 55.96 -36.87
C ARG A 926 34.56 55.90 -37.24
N LYS A 927 33.80 56.65 -36.42
CA LYS A 927 32.51 57.37 -36.65
C LYS A 927 31.17 56.73 -36.23
N LEU A 928 30.65 57.39 -35.19
CA LEU A 928 29.30 57.91 -34.91
C LEU A 928 28.18 56.99 -34.39
N SER A 929 27.67 57.41 -33.23
CA SER A 929 26.47 56.97 -32.52
C SER A 929 25.24 57.77 -32.93
N ASN A 930 24.07 57.13 -32.91
CA ASN A 930 22.91 57.51 -32.10
C ASN A 930 21.66 56.71 -32.50
N SER A 931 21.09 55.94 -31.56
CA SER A 931 19.64 55.67 -31.52
C SER A 931 19.23 55.06 -30.17
N LYS A 932 18.44 55.80 -29.39
CA LYS A 932 17.69 55.32 -28.20
C LYS A 932 16.29 55.91 -28.24
N ARG A 933 15.32 55.22 -28.86
CA ARG A 933 13.87 55.53 -28.83
C ARG A 933 13.00 54.27 -29.04
N GLN A 934 12.95 53.37 -28.06
CA GLN A 934 11.99 52.24 -28.08
C GLN A 934 11.25 51.97 -26.75
N ILE A 935 11.46 52.75 -25.69
CA ILE A 935 10.94 52.42 -24.35
C ILE A 935 9.46 52.85 -24.15
N ILE A 936 8.93 53.80 -24.92
CA ILE A 936 7.64 54.47 -24.62
C ILE A 936 6.39 53.63 -24.98
N ILE A 937 6.49 52.65 -25.87
CA ILE A 937 5.30 51.94 -26.40
C ILE A 937 4.77 50.85 -25.45
N LYS A 938 5.61 50.25 -24.59
CA LYS A 938 5.18 49.13 -23.72
C LYS A 938 4.35 49.56 -22.51
N ASP A 939 4.55 50.77 -21.98
CA ASP A 939 3.89 51.26 -20.76
C ASP A 939 2.41 51.63 -20.97
N LEU A 940 2.03 52.00 -22.21
CA LEU A 940 0.66 52.39 -22.56
C LEU A 940 -0.34 51.22 -22.56
N ASN A 941 0.08 50.04 -23.01
CA ASN A 941 -0.81 48.86 -23.08
C ASN A 941 -1.15 48.32 -21.67
N PHE A 942 -0.19 48.35 -20.75
CA PHE A 942 -0.40 47.89 -19.37
C PHE A 942 -1.37 48.79 -18.60
N ARG A 943 -1.25 50.12 -18.73
CA ARG A 943 -2.19 51.07 -18.09
C ARG A 943 -3.61 50.93 -18.61
N SER A 944 -3.79 50.78 -19.94
CA SER A 944 -5.10 50.56 -20.56
C SER A 944 -5.79 49.29 -20.02
N MET A 945 -5.02 48.21 -19.85
CA MET A 945 -5.53 46.96 -19.25
C MET A 945 -5.94 47.17 -17.77
N ILE A 946 -5.11 47.84 -16.96
CA ILE A 946 -5.43 48.12 -15.54
C ILE A 946 -6.66 49.02 -15.41
N ASP A 947 -6.80 50.03 -16.27
CA ASP A 947 -7.93 50.96 -16.22
C ASP A 947 -9.27 50.28 -16.52
N SER A 948 -9.27 49.21 -17.34
CA SER A 948 -10.48 48.40 -17.60
C SER A 948 -11.04 47.67 -16.36
N PHE A 949 -10.22 47.46 -15.33
CA PHE A 949 -10.62 46.79 -14.09
C PHE A 949 -11.18 47.71 -13.01
N LYS A 950 -11.09 49.05 -13.16
CA LYS A 950 -11.50 50.01 -12.12
C LYS A 950 -13.00 50.00 -11.79
N SER A 951 -13.85 49.39 -12.62
CA SER A 951 -15.31 49.33 -12.43
C SER A 951 -15.86 48.00 -11.93
N LYS A 952 -15.02 46.97 -11.70
CA LYS A 952 -15.46 45.63 -11.27
C LYS A 952 -14.77 45.21 -9.97
N GLU A 953 -15.54 44.83 -8.94
CA GLU A 953 -15.01 44.28 -7.68
C GLU A 953 -14.70 42.77 -7.76
N ARG A 954 -15.37 42.05 -8.68
CA ARG A 954 -15.31 40.59 -8.80
C ARG A 954 -15.17 40.19 -10.27
N ILE A 955 -14.38 39.15 -10.53
CA ILE A 955 -14.33 38.49 -11.84
C ILE A 955 -14.86 37.08 -11.67
N TYR A 956 -16.01 36.82 -12.28
CA TYR A 956 -16.67 35.52 -12.24
C TYR A 956 -16.02 34.54 -13.22
N LEU A 957 -16.03 33.26 -12.85
CA LEU A 957 -15.60 32.18 -13.71
C LEU A 957 -16.67 31.91 -14.78
N LEU A 958 -16.30 31.93 -16.06
CA LEU A 958 -17.22 31.56 -17.13
C LEU A 958 -17.32 30.03 -17.19
N SER A 959 -18.53 29.49 -17.09
CA SER A 959 -18.83 28.12 -17.52
C SER A 959 -19.44 28.15 -18.92
N ASN A 960 -19.13 27.17 -19.75
CA ASN A 960 -19.61 27.08 -21.14
C ASN A 960 -21.12 26.74 -21.28
N LYS A 961 -21.94 26.95 -20.24
CA LYS A 961 -23.38 26.67 -20.27
C LYS A 961 -24.21 27.94 -20.49
#